data_AF-A0A075GEM5-F1
#
_entry.id   AF-A0A075GEM5-F1
#
_cell.length_a   1.000
_cell.length_b   1.000
_cell.length_c   1.000
_cell.angle_alpha   90.00
_cell.angle_beta   90.00
_cell.angle_gamma   90.00
#
_symmetry.space_group_name_H-M   'P 1'
#
loop_
_entity.id
_entity.type
_entity.pdbx_description
1 polymer ?
#
loop_
_entity_poly.entity_id
_entity_poly.type
_entity_poly.pdbx_seq_one_letter_code
_entity_poly.pdbx_strand_id
1 'polypeptide(L)'
;MARSDTIRALERRGMSRSLAAKAADAGEQLGTLKKASLAQLRKLFSFREILEVIESVSNRKVDREEVVAGALEEEKSGDGPFSADAALRRVEKKLGVIWSLPDGYTIDAINEHVTSKGEMLLGVAFPINARQFRYPFSGYVYLKEHHGIRYLSIISEVLSFDRPGTPEEEELLLPAHVEEPYVTFLRIARLMPLPRTLRLDEFHKMDGTPVRSARNYTQVEDSFDLSRDRLRFEQERIDAQRVYTELGFSEKSAQGLFAGGLYHPTQAAAATDEELKDASVPMSRLEEFRKAVEEAAAKALAEPAKAPTKGVEVADLEDEAEAGRKLNPFRIRALKLAEGLPSHYVEEIACSAEKGRLKAKGVKELVATFSELVAAEKKLQQALAKAKATLPQGIVRQLAEKTAGHKLSAKQYGQIVKLALKQYGLAQVDATEAVGILAAQSIGEPGTQMTMRTFHYAGVAEMNVTLGLPRLIEIVDARREPKTPIMEVYLEPQFAADRKVALDVAARIEARSVSSLARIRTDMTNLRLIIEPDQKELKACKLTDELLAARIKKQGRLRCLMTIEGGEIFMTDKEPSFKKLYVLEDKVRQLKVAGIASISRAIVRKDKDEYVIFTEGSDLKAVLAMPEVDPTRTSSNSVHEIAAVLGIEAARNSITYELNQTLNEQGLSVDMRHNLLVADVMTNTGRIKAIGRHGISGAKTSVLARAAFEITSTHLLLAGLSGESDVLTGVAENIIVGQPVHLGTGAVSVIYKPGKGG
;
A
#
# COMPACT_ATOMS: atom_id res chain seq x y z
N MET A 1 29.70 35.10 -3.08
CA MET A 1 29.05 35.00 -4.41
C MET A 1 29.33 33.65 -5.07
N ALA A 2 30.59 33.20 -5.20
CA ALA A 2 30.94 31.95 -5.87
C ALA A 2 30.16 30.69 -5.41
N ARG A 3 29.92 30.48 -4.10
CA ARG A 3 29.19 29.28 -3.59
C ARG A 3 27.72 29.25 -3.99
N SER A 4 26.98 30.36 -3.81
CA SER A 4 25.55 30.44 -4.18
C SER A 4 25.36 30.31 -5.69
N ASP A 5 26.28 30.88 -6.47
CA ASP A 5 26.23 30.81 -7.94
C ASP A 5 26.57 29.42 -8.44
N THR A 6 27.51 28.73 -7.78
CA THR A 6 27.83 27.31 -8.06
C THR A 6 26.64 26.41 -7.73
N ILE A 7 25.98 26.61 -6.59
CA ILE A 7 24.77 25.85 -6.22
C ILE A 7 23.67 26.08 -7.27
N ARG A 8 23.41 27.33 -7.67
CA ARG A 8 22.42 27.64 -8.72
C ARG A 8 22.80 27.03 -10.07
N ALA A 9 24.08 27.01 -10.45
CA ALA A 9 24.54 26.40 -11.68
C ALA A 9 24.37 24.87 -11.68
N LEU A 10 24.60 24.22 -10.53
CA LEU A 10 24.38 22.79 -10.34
C LEU A 10 22.89 22.42 -10.30
N GLU A 11 22.05 23.27 -9.71
CA GLU A 11 20.59 23.12 -9.75
C GLU A 11 20.03 23.24 -11.18
N ARG A 12 20.59 24.13 -12.00
CA ARG A 12 20.24 24.25 -13.43
C ARG A 12 20.60 22.98 -14.23
N ARG A 13 21.58 22.20 -13.76
CA ARG A 13 21.96 20.90 -14.34
C ARG A 13 21.14 19.73 -13.78
N GLY A 14 20.07 20.03 -13.04
CA GLY A 14 19.12 19.02 -12.56
C GLY A 14 19.48 18.37 -11.23
N MET A 15 20.41 18.95 -10.45
CA MET A 15 20.68 18.46 -9.09
C MET A 15 19.70 19.05 -8.06
N SER A 16 19.31 18.22 -7.09
CA SER A 16 18.56 18.71 -5.93
C SER A 16 19.36 19.76 -5.15
N ARG A 17 18.70 20.77 -4.57
CA ARG A 17 19.37 21.87 -3.84
C ARG A 17 20.28 21.37 -2.72
N SER A 18 19.86 20.32 -2.01
CA SER A 18 20.65 19.68 -0.95
C SER A 18 21.90 19.00 -1.49
N LEU A 19 21.80 18.29 -2.62
CA LEU A 19 22.95 17.65 -3.25
C LEU A 19 23.87 18.66 -3.92
N ALA A 20 23.33 19.69 -4.57
CA ALA A 20 24.08 20.79 -5.17
C ALA A 20 24.93 21.54 -4.13
N ALA A 21 24.40 21.76 -2.93
CA ALA A 21 25.16 22.32 -1.80
C ALA A 21 26.30 21.39 -1.36
N LYS A 22 26.02 20.10 -1.15
CA LYS A 22 27.05 19.10 -0.82
C LYS A 22 28.13 18.98 -1.91
N ALA A 23 27.75 19.04 -3.19
CA ALA A 23 28.66 18.98 -4.32
C ALA A 23 29.53 20.24 -4.42
N ALA A 24 28.97 21.43 -4.14
CA ALA A 24 29.76 22.66 -4.07
C ALA A 24 30.82 22.57 -2.95
N ASP A 25 30.44 22.08 -1.76
CA ASP A 25 31.33 21.94 -0.61
C ASP A 25 32.42 20.87 -0.86
N ALA A 26 32.06 19.75 -1.50
CA ALA A 26 33.01 18.71 -1.90
C ALA A 26 33.98 19.17 -3.00
N GLY A 27 33.52 20.03 -3.90
CA GLY A 27 34.35 20.66 -4.93
C GLY A 27 35.41 21.58 -4.35
N GLU A 28 35.08 22.30 -3.26
CA GLU A 28 36.03 23.14 -2.52
C GLU A 28 37.08 22.28 -1.78
N GLN A 29 36.68 21.13 -1.22
CA GLN A 29 37.58 20.21 -0.52
C GLN A 29 38.53 19.43 -1.45
N LEU A 30 38.05 19.02 -2.63
CA LEU A 30 38.82 18.19 -3.57
C LEU A 30 39.49 19.00 -4.69
N GLY A 31 39.27 20.32 -4.73
CA GLY A 31 39.75 21.24 -5.77
C GLY A 31 39.02 21.10 -7.11
N THR A 32 38.84 19.88 -7.64
CA THR A 32 38.01 19.63 -8.84
C THR A 32 37.29 18.29 -8.79
N LEU A 33 35.96 18.31 -8.94
CA LEU A 33 35.14 17.09 -9.05
C LEU A 33 35.30 16.37 -10.40
N LYS A 34 35.86 17.04 -11.42
CA LYS A 34 36.09 16.47 -12.77
C LYS A 34 37.16 15.39 -12.82
N LYS A 35 38.12 15.40 -11.89
CA LYS A 35 39.29 14.50 -11.87
C LYS A 35 39.33 13.58 -10.64
N ALA A 36 38.33 13.68 -9.76
CA ALA A 36 38.22 12.89 -8.54
C ALA A 36 38.05 11.40 -8.87
N SER A 37 38.70 10.53 -8.08
CA SER A 37 38.56 9.06 -8.20
C SER A 37 37.33 8.54 -7.45
N LEU A 38 36.86 7.34 -7.82
CA LEU A 38 35.71 6.67 -7.18
C LEU A 38 35.89 6.56 -5.65
N ALA A 39 37.10 6.23 -5.19
CA ALA A 39 37.42 6.14 -3.76
C ALA A 39 37.35 7.50 -3.02
N GLN A 40 37.59 8.62 -3.70
CA GLN A 40 37.46 9.96 -3.11
C GLN A 40 35.99 10.40 -3.05
N LEU A 41 35.23 10.14 -4.11
CA LEU A 41 33.80 10.47 -4.16
C LEU A 41 32.99 9.62 -3.17
N ARG A 42 33.36 8.34 -2.97
CA ARG A 42 32.70 7.43 -2.04
C ARG A 42 32.82 7.83 -0.56
N LYS A 43 33.83 8.62 -0.20
CA LYS A 43 33.96 9.16 1.16
C LYS A 43 32.94 10.27 1.45
N LEU A 44 32.38 10.89 0.41
CA LEU A 44 31.53 12.08 0.51
C LEU A 44 30.09 11.83 0.04
N PHE A 45 29.88 10.86 -0.85
CA PHE A 45 28.59 10.61 -1.53
C PHE A 45 28.23 9.11 -1.56
N SER A 46 26.93 8.80 -1.51
CA SER A 46 26.37 7.46 -1.79
C SER A 46 26.52 7.08 -3.28
N PHE A 47 26.44 5.80 -3.67
CA PHE A 47 26.64 5.42 -5.08
C PHE A 47 25.59 6.07 -6.00
N ARG A 48 24.36 6.28 -5.50
CA ARG A 48 23.30 7.01 -6.20
C ARG A 48 23.61 8.50 -6.37
N GLU A 49 24.11 9.16 -5.33
CA GLU A 49 24.54 10.57 -5.42
C GLU A 49 25.78 10.72 -6.32
N ILE A 50 26.67 9.73 -6.36
CA ILE A 50 27.87 9.72 -7.21
C ILE A 50 27.48 9.71 -8.70
N LEU A 51 26.46 8.94 -9.10
CA LEU A 51 25.95 8.95 -10.48
C LEU A 51 25.52 10.36 -10.90
N GLU A 52 24.73 11.02 -10.06
CA GLU A 52 24.19 12.36 -10.31
C GLU A 52 25.31 13.43 -10.39
N VAL A 53 26.34 13.29 -9.56
CA VAL A 53 27.52 14.17 -9.56
C VAL A 53 28.41 13.94 -10.78
N ILE A 54 28.62 12.68 -11.20
CA ILE A 54 29.46 12.36 -12.37
C ILE A 54 28.85 12.90 -13.66
N GLU A 55 27.53 12.80 -13.83
CA GLU A 55 26.81 13.31 -15.01
C GLU A 55 26.87 14.84 -15.09
N SER A 56 26.50 15.52 -14.00
CA SER A 56 26.42 16.99 -13.93
C SER A 56 27.78 17.68 -14.05
N VAL A 57 28.86 17.01 -13.65
CA VAL A 57 30.25 17.50 -13.72
C VAL A 57 30.99 16.98 -14.96
N SER A 58 30.42 16.00 -15.68
CA SER A 58 31.01 15.30 -16.83
C SER A 58 32.38 14.67 -16.51
N ASN A 59 32.47 13.95 -15.39
CA ASN A 59 33.70 13.23 -15.01
C ASN A 59 33.86 11.97 -15.88
N ARG A 60 35.02 11.83 -16.54
CA ARG A 60 35.35 10.70 -17.45
C ARG A 60 36.28 9.66 -16.84
N LYS A 61 36.75 9.86 -15.60
CA LYS A 61 37.75 9.02 -14.94
C LYS A 61 37.13 7.89 -14.10
N VAL A 62 35.85 8.01 -13.76
CA VAL A 62 35.12 7.02 -12.97
C VAL A 62 34.38 6.09 -13.92
N ASP A 63 34.58 4.78 -13.74
CA ASP A 63 33.84 3.77 -14.47
C ASP A 63 32.39 3.74 -14.00
N ARG A 64 31.46 3.87 -14.94
CA ARG A 64 30.02 3.96 -14.64
C ARG A 64 29.44 2.58 -14.33
N GLU A 65 30.00 1.51 -14.88
CA GLU A 65 29.52 0.15 -14.63
C GLU A 65 29.74 -0.26 -13.17
N GLU A 66 30.91 0.07 -12.62
CA GLU A 66 31.26 -0.19 -11.21
C GLU A 66 30.35 0.59 -10.24
N VAL A 67 29.99 1.83 -10.59
CA VAL A 67 29.08 2.66 -9.77
C VAL A 67 27.65 2.13 -9.81
N VAL A 68 27.15 1.71 -10.97
CA VAL A 68 25.80 1.14 -11.12
C VAL A 68 25.67 -0.19 -10.37
N ALA A 69 26.68 -1.06 -10.47
CA ALA A 69 26.73 -2.32 -9.72
C ALA A 69 26.72 -2.05 -8.20
N GLY A 70 27.52 -1.10 -7.72
CA GLY A 70 27.54 -0.68 -6.32
C GLY A 70 26.21 -0.08 -5.84
N ALA A 71 25.52 0.69 -6.67
CA ALA A 71 24.20 1.25 -6.35
C ALA A 71 23.11 0.18 -6.24
N LEU A 72 23.13 -0.85 -7.10
CA LEU A 72 22.20 -1.98 -7.07
C LEU A 72 22.44 -2.88 -5.83
N GLU A 73 23.68 -3.02 -5.39
CA GLU A 73 24.01 -3.71 -4.14
C GLU A 73 23.54 -2.91 -2.91
N GLU A 74 23.66 -1.58 -2.93
CA GLU A 74 23.10 -0.70 -1.89
C GLU A 74 21.57 -0.85 -1.78
N GLU A 75 20.84 -0.88 -2.90
CA GLU A 75 19.38 -1.09 -2.90
C GLU A 75 18.96 -2.45 -2.33
N LYS A 76 19.70 -3.52 -2.62
CA LYS A 76 19.41 -4.85 -2.07
C LYS A 76 19.75 -4.96 -0.58
N SER A 77 20.62 -4.09 -0.07
CA SER A 77 21.06 -4.06 1.33
C SER A 77 20.22 -3.13 2.23
N GLY A 78 19.52 -2.16 1.64
CA GLY A 78 18.73 -1.13 2.33
C GLY A 78 17.26 -1.50 2.56
N ASP A 79 16.99 -2.55 3.33
CA ASP A 79 15.70 -2.69 4.03
C ASP A 79 15.83 -2.05 5.43
N GLY A 80 15.84 -0.72 5.45
CA GLY A 80 15.59 0.11 6.64
C GLY A 80 14.20 0.74 6.52
N PRO A 81 13.55 1.14 7.63
CA PRO A 81 12.22 1.73 7.59
C PRO A 81 12.24 2.98 6.70
N PHE A 82 11.40 2.98 5.67
CA PHE A 82 11.23 4.13 4.79
C PHE A 82 10.86 5.36 5.61
N SER A 83 11.61 6.46 5.44
CA SER A 83 11.21 7.77 5.96
C SER A 83 9.81 8.11 5.44
N ALA A 84 8.97 8.72 6.28
CA ALA A 84 7.61 9.12 5.93
C ALA A 84 7.57 9.98 4.66
N ASP A 85 8.57 10.84 4.43
CA ASP A 85 8.71 11.64 3.20
C ASP A 85 9.02 10.78 1.96
N ALA A 86 9.81 9.72 2.12
CA ALA A 86 10.14 8.79 1.03
C ALA A 86 8.94 7.88 0.69
N ALA A 87 8.12 7.55 1.69
CA ALA A 87 6.86 6.83 1.51
C ALA A 87 5.75 7.73 0.91
N LEU A 88 5.65 9.00 1.33
CA LEU A 88 4.73 9.99 0.74
C LEU A 88 5.05 10.24 -0.73
N ARG A 89 6.33 10.43 -1.09
CA ARG A 89 6.76 10.53 -2.50
C ARG A 89 6.50 9.27 -3.32
N ARG A 90 6.40 8.10 -2.69
CA ARG A 90 6.03 6.83 -3.33
C ARG A 90 4.53 6.66 -3.57
N VAL A 91 3.70 7.43 -2.85
CA VAL A 91 2.23 7.31 -2.83
C VAL A 91 1.56 8.48 -3.57
N GLU A 92 2.24 9.61 -3.75
CA GLU A 92 1.75 10.70 -4.59
C GLU A 92 1.78 10.29 -6.07
N LYS A 93 0.66 9.77 -6.58
CA LYS A 93 0.38 9.77 -8.02
C LYS A 93 0.39 11.23 -8.47
N LYS A 94 1.47 11.67 -9.10
CA LYS A 94 1.54 13.02 -9.68
C LYS A 94 0.77 13.00 -11.01
N LEU A 95 0.19 14.13 -11.36
CA LEU A 95 -0.45 14.31 -12.66
C LEU A 95 0.60 14.89 -13.60
N GLY A 96 0.95 14.12 -14.64
CA GLY A 96 1.86 14.53 -15.69
C GLY A 96 1.07 14.92 -16.93
N VAL A 97 1.62 15.81 -17.75
CA VAL A 97 0.99 16.20 -19.02
C VAL A 97 1.96 15.99 -20.16
N ILE A 98 1.62 15.14 -21.11
CA ILE A 98 2.30 15.10 -22.41
C ILE A 98 1.72 16.20 -23.27
N TRP A 99 2.54 17.08 -23.83
CA TRP A 99 2.12 18.16 -24.72
C TRP A 99 3.07 18.30 -25.91
N SER A 100 2.56 18.73 -27.06
CA SER A 100 3.36 18.97 -28.26
C SER A 100 3.80 20.42 -28.38
N LEU A 101 5.04 20.65 -28.83
CA LEU A 101 5.52 21.99 -29.14
C LEU A 101 4.70 22.59 -30.30
N PRO A 102 4.21 23.85 -30.19
CA PRO A 102 3.59 24.53 -31.32
C PRO A 102 4.58 24.76 -32.47
N ASP A 103 4.08 24.74 -33.71
CA ASP A 103 4.91 24.84 -34.90
C ASP A 103 5.56 26.24 -34.96
N GLY A 104 6.89 26.33 -35.13
CA GLY A 104 7.63 27.61 -35.16
C GLY A 104 8.46 27.94 -33.91
N TYR A 105 8.28 27.21 -32.81
CA TYR A 105 9.19 27.28 -31.65
C TYR A 105 10.38 26.32 -31.83
N THR A 106 11.59 26.76 -31.48
CA THR A 106 12.77 25.88 -31.41
C THR A 106 13.19 25.67 -29.97
N ILE A 107 13.66 24.47 -29.63
CA ILE A 107 14.12 24.13 -28.28
C ILE A 107 15.30 25.01 -27.85
N ASP A 108 16.16 25.39 -28.79
CA ASP A 108 17.31 26.26 -28.52
C ASP A 108 16.87 27.67 -28.11
N ALA A 109 15.87 28.24 -28.79
CA ALA A 109 15.28 29.53 -28.41
C ALA A 109 14.62 29.48 -27.02
N ILE A 110 13.96 28.36 -26.68
CA ILE A 110 13.36 28.14 -25.35
C ILE A 110 14.44 28.09 -24.27
N ASN A 111 15.52 27.32 -24.50
CA ASN A 111 16.61 27.18 -23.54
C ASN A 111 17.38 28.48 -23.32
N GLU A 112 17.62 29.27 -24.38
CA GLU A 112 18.25 30.59 -24.27
C GLU A 112 17.43 31.54 -23.39
N HIS A 113 16.10 31.57 -23.57
CA HIS A 113 15.22 32.44 -22.81
C HIS A 113 15.10 32.06 -21.33
N VAL A 114 14.94 30.75 -21.05
CA VAL A 114 14.92 30.21 -19.68
C VAL A 114 16.25 30.53 -18.98
N THR A 115 17.37 30.49 -19.70
CA THR A 115 18.69 30.79 -19.15
C THR A 115 18.85 32.29 -18.82
N SER A 116 18.27 33.19 -19.63
CA SER A 116 18.37 34.63 -19.46
C SER A 116 17.40 35.22 -18.42
N LYS A 117 16.13 34.82 -18.43
CA LYS A 117 15.06 35.42 -17.57
C LYS A 117 14.62 34.52 -16.41
N GLY A 118 15.04 33.26 -16.38
CA GLY A 118 14.77 32.31 -15.29
C GLY A 118 13.42 31.60 -15.36
N GLU A 119 12.43 32.18 -16.03
CA GLU A 119 11.12 31.57 -16.31
C GLU A 119 10.69 31.91 -17.75
N MET A 120 9.85 31.07 -18.35
CA MET A 120 9.27 31.29 -19.68
C MET A 120 7.75 31.15 -19.62
N LEU A 121 7.02 32.06 -20.27
CA LEU A 121 5.60 31.91 -20.56
C LEU A 121 5.42 31.39 -21.99
N LEU A 122 4.78 30.23 -22.16
CA LEU A 122 4.50 29.63 -23.47
C LEU A 122 2.99 29.57 -23.73
N GLY A 123 2.52 30.16 -24.83
CA GLY A 123 1.13 30.03 -25.27
C GLY A 123 0.87 28.66 -25.90
N VAL A 124 -0.26 28.05 -25.56
CA VAL A 124 -0.71 26.78 -26.16
C VAL A 124 -2.16 26.90 -26.65
N ALA A 125 -2.41 26.37 -27.84
CA ALA A 125 -3.68 26.49 -28.55
C ALA A 125 -4.78 25.52 -28.07
N PHE A 126 -4.71 25.05 -26.81
CA PHE A 126 -5.72 24.15 -26.23
C PHE A 126 -6.00 24.48 -24.75
N PRO A 127 -7.24 24.32 -24.27
CA PRO A 127 -7.61 24.64 -22.90
C PRO A 127 -7.10 23.57 -21.92
N ILE A 128 -6.35 24.00 -20.90
CA ILE A 128 -5.96 23.15 -19.76
C ILE A 128 -6.68 23.64 -18.51
N ASN A 129 -7.35 22.73 -17.79
CA ASN A 129 -8.02 23.08 -16.54
C ASN A 129 -7.00 23.22 -15.41
N ALA A 130 -6.64 24.47 -15.09
CA ALA A 130 -5.65 24.80 -14.06
C ALA A 130 -5.98 24.25 -12.65
N ARG A 131 -7.25 23.92 -12.35
CA ARG A 131 -7.68 23.39 -11.05
C ARG A 131 -7.34 21.90 -10.84
N GLN A 132 -7.03 21.18 -11.91
CA GLN A 132 -6.73 19.74 -11.85
C GLN A 132 -5.29 19.45 -11.43
N PHE A 133 -4.41 20.47 -11.45
CA PHE A 133 -2.98 20.30 -11.20
C PHE A 133 -2.57 20.92 -9.87
N ARG A 134 -1.69 20.23 -9.15
CA ARG A 134 -0.90 20.82 -8.05
C ARG A 134 0.43 21.29 -8.62
N TYR A 135 0.74 22.57 -8.43
CA TYR A 135 1.97 23.15 -8.94
C TYR A 135 3.14 23.00 -7.95
N PRO A 136 4.38 22.83 -8.44
CA PRO A 136 4.76 22.59 -9.82
C PRO A 136 4.53 21.13 -10.25
N PHE A 137 4.22 20.89 -11.52
CA PHE A 137 4.04 19.53 -12.07
C PHE A 137 4.93 19.27 -13.29
N SER A 138 5.06 18.00 -13.65
CA SER A 138 5.90 17.49 -14.74
C SER A 138 5.16 17.58 -16.09
N GLY A 139 5.71 18.29 -17.07
CA GLY A 139 5.23 18.32 -18.45
C GLY A 139 6.21 17.61 -19.39
N TYR A 140 5.75 16.63 -20.16
CA TYR A 140 6.56 15.90 -21.13
C TYR A 140 6.40 16.50 -22.53
N VAL A 141 7.50 16.95 -23.13
CA VAL A 141 7.46 17.58 -24.46
C VAL A 141 7.60 16.51 -25.54
N TYR A 142 6.52 16.32 -26.29
CA TYR A 142 6.46 15.45 -27.45
C TYR A 142 6.90 16.21 -28.72
N LEU A 143 7.91 15.69 -29.41
CA LEU A 143 8.40 16.24 -30.67
C LEU A 143 7.81 15.43 -31.83
N LYS A 144 6.99 16.09 -32.65
CA LYS A 144 6.32 15.46 -33.81
C LYS A 144 7.33 14.90 -34.82
N GLU A 145 8.45 15.58 -35.03
CA GLU A 145 9.49 15.22 -36.00
C GLU A 145 10.24 13.93 -35.65
N HIS A 146 10.31 13.56 -34.36
CA HIS A 146 11.09 12.42 -33.87
C HIS A 146 10.24 11.32 -33.22
N HIS A 147 8.91 11.36 -33.40
CA HIS A 147 7.95 10.37 -32.88
C HIS A 147 8.17 9.96 -31.41
N GLY A 148 8.56 10.91 -30.55
CA GLY A 148 8.88 10.60 -29.15
C GLY A 148 9.04 11.80 -28.23
N ILE A 149 9.16 11.51 -26.94
CA ILE A 149 9.34 12.50 -25.87
C ILE A 149 10.82 12.61 -25.55
N ARG A 150 11.37 13.83 -25.66
CA ARG A 150 12.81 14.08 -25.49
C ARG A 150 13.13 15.06 -24.35
N TYR A 151 12.16 15.84 -23.90
CA TYR A 151 12.36 16.83 -22.85
C TYR A 151 11.31 16.72 -21.75
N LEU A 152 11.76 16.92 -20.52
CA LEU A 152 10.94 17.10 -19.34
C LEU A 152 10.92 18.59 -18.96
N SER A 153 9.74 19.19 -19.02
CA SER A 153 9.46 20.54 -18.55
C SER A 153 8.91 20.52 -17.12
N ILE A 154 9.33 21.46 -16.27
CA ILE A 154 8.72 21.69 -14.96
C ILE A 154 7.81 22.92 -15.11
N ILE A 155 6.51 22.71 -14.97
CA ILE A 155 5.50 23.76 -15.13
C ILE A 155 5.17 24.32 -13.74
N SER A 156 5.45 25.60 -13.52
CA SER A 156 5.20 26.29 -12.24
C SER A 156 3.79 26.85 -12.13
N GLU A 157 3.15 27.21 -13.24
CA GLU A 157 1.77 27.70 -13.27
C GLU A 157 1.13 27.49 -14.65
N VAL A 158 -0.19 27.28 -14.68
CA VAL A 158 -1.01 27.31 -15.89
C VAL A 158 -1.97 28.50 -15.78
N LEU A 159 -1.90 29.43 -16.73
CA LEU A 159 -2.78 30.59 -16.81
C LEU A 159 -3.82 30.37 -17.92
N SER A 160 -5.08 30.18 -17.54
CA SER A 160 -6.22 30.09 -18.45
C SER A 160 -6.90 31.45 -18.62
N PHE A 161 -7.48 31.72 -19.79
CA PHE A 161 -8.18 32.98 -20.12
C PHE A 161 -9.35 33.34 -19.16
N ASP A 162 -9.87 32.39 -18.37
CA ASP A 162 -10.94 32.61 -17.39
C ASP A 162 -10.53 33.40 -16.11
N ARG A 163 -9.31 33.97 -16.05
CA ARG A 163 -8.84 34.81 -14.92
C ARG A 163 -8.57 36.26 -15.37
N PRO A 164 -8.94 37.29 -14.59
CA PRO A 164 -8.49 38.65 -14.83
C PRO A 164 -7.00 38.79 -14.46
N GLY A 165 -6.14 39.12 -15.43
CA GLY A 165 -4.70 39.32 -15.23
C GLY A 165 -3.79 38.68 -16.28
N THR A 166 -4.19 38.68 -17.56
CA THR A 166 -3.33 38.25 -18.67
C THR A 166 -2.10 39.19 -18.76
N PRO A 167 -0.85 38.68 -18.72
CA PRO A 167 0.33 39.52 -18.88
C PRO A 167 0.39 40.16 -20.27
N GLU A 168 0.91 41.38 -20.37
CA GLU A 168 1.04 42.13 -21.63
C GLU A 168 2.02 41.43 -22.61
N GLU A 169 1.76 41.57 -23.92
CA GLU A 169 2.44 40.85 -25.02
C GLU A 169 3.99 40.99 -25.03
N GLU A 170 4.57 41.97 -24.33
CA GLU A 170 6.01 42.25 -24.30
C GLU A 170 6.85 41.19 -23.54
N GLU A 171 6.22 40.35 -22.70
CA GLU A 171 6.90 39.24 -21.99
C GLU A 171 6.96 37.92 -22.80
N LEU A 172 6.30 37.86 -23.96
CA LEU A 172 6.25 36.67 -24.82
C LEU A 172 7.43 36.64 -25.80
N LEU A 173 8.05 35.47 -25.98
CA LEU A 173 8.92 35.21 -27.13
C LEU A 173 8.03 34.96 -28.36
N LEU A 174 7.99 35.91 -29.30
CA LEU A 174 7.36 35.71 -30.61
C LEU A 174 8.24 36.24 -31.74
N PRO A 175 8.40 35.43 -32.81
CA PRO A 175 8.42 36.00 -34.16
C PRO A 175 7.44 35.34 -35.15
N ALA A 176 6.69 34.31 -34.77
CA ALA A 176 5.75 33.67 -35.69
C ALA A 176 4.54 33.13 -34.93
N HIS A 177 3.45 33.92 -34.92
CA HIS A 177 2.03 33.51 -34.88
C HIS A 177 1.20 34.73 -34.51
N VAL A 178 0.99 35.59 -35.50
CA VAL A 178 -0.03 36.66 -35.43
C VAL A 178 -1.43 36.08 -35.71
N GLU A 179 -1.52 34.79 -36.10
CA GLU A 179 -2.74 34.18 -36.65
C GLU A 179 -3.42 33.13 -35.76
N GLU A 180 -2.81 32.64 -34.67
CA GLU A 180 -3.41 31.63 -33.79
C GLU A 180 -3.85 32.19 -32.41
N PRO A 181 -5.14 32.07 -32.02
CA PRO A 181 -5.59 32.45 -30.70
C PRO A 181 -5.21 31.40 -29.64
N TYR A 182 -4.26 31.74 -28.76
CA TYR A 182 -3.88 30.89 -27.63
C TYR A 182 -4.93 30.93 -26.52
N VAL A 183 -5.29 29.75 -25.98
CA VAL A 183 -6.34 29.61 -24.95
C VAL A 183 -5.76 29.50 -23.54
N THR A 184 -4.52 29.03 -23.42
CA THR A 184 -3.85 28.79 -22.14
C THR A 184 -2.35 29.08 -22.26
N PHE A 185 -1.76 29.63 -21.21
CA PHE A 185 -0.32 29.86 -21.11
C PHE A 185 0.30 28.96 -20.04
N LEU A 186 1.41 28.31 -20.38
CA LEU A 186 2.21 27.49 -19.47
C LEU A 186 3.44 28.28 -19.02
N ARG A 187 3.60 28.45 -17.71
CA ARG A 187 4.82 29.00 -17.12
C ARG A 187 5.82 27.86 -16.91
N ILE A 188 6.83 27.79 -17.76
CA ILE A 188 7.89 26.78 -17.73
C ILE A 188 9.05 27.33 -16.89
N ALA A 189 9.31 26.68 -15.76
CA ALA A 189 10.41 27.04 -14.87
C ALA A 189 11.74 26.43 -15.33
N ARG A 190 11.72 25.21 -15.87
CA ARG A 190 12.92 24.48 -16.32
C ARG A 190 12.56 23.52 -17.46
N LEU A 191 13.48 23.37 -18.41
CA LEU A 191 13.43 22.34 -19.46
C LEU A 191 14.68 21.46 -19.33
N MET A 192 14.50 20.16 -19.17
CA MET A 192 15.59 19.19 -18.98
C MET A 192 15.56 18.16 -20.11
N PRO A 193 16.69 17.92 -20.80
CA PRO A 193 16.77 16.84 -21.79
C PRO A 193 16.73 15.47 -21.09
N LEU A 194 15.99 14.53 -21.66
CA LEU A 194 15.98 13.14 -21.23
C LEU A 194 17.21 12.39 -21.77
N PRO A 195 17.70 11.36 -21.04
CA PRO A 195 18.87 10.58 -21.46
C PRO A 195 18.60 9.73 -22.71
N ARG A 196 17.33 9.39 -22.98
CA ARG A 196 16.87 8.76 -24.22
C ARG A 196 15.51 9.30 -24.63
N THR A 197 15.18 9.11 -25.90
CA THR A 197 13.82 9.36 -26.42
C THR A 197 12.87 8.29 -25.85
N LEU A 198 11.79 8.72 -25.20
CA LEU A 198 10.76 7.82 -24.67
C LEU A 198 9.61 7.72 -25.68
N ARG A 199 9.11 6.50 -25.88
CA ARG A 199 7.93 6.27 -26.74
C ARG A 199 6.64 6.56 -25.99
N LEU A 200 5.59 6.92 -26.73
CA LEU A 200 4.27 7.21 -26.14
C LEU A 200 3.68 5.98 -25.41
N ASP A 201 3.94 4.77 -25.92
CA ASP A 201 3.46 3.52 -25.32
C ASP A 201 4.04 3.23 -23.93
N GLU A 202 5.15 3.87 -23.55
CA GLU A 202 5.70 3.77 -22.18
C GLU A 202 4.84 4.54 -21.16
N PHE A 203 3.95 5.42 -21.61
CA PHE A 203 3.07 6.21 -20.76
C PHE A 203 1.65 5.63 -20.74
N HIS A 204 1.04 5.66 -19.57
CA HIS A 204 -0.33 5.20 -19.36
C HIS A 204 -1.23 6.41 -19.04
N LYS A 205 -2.43 6.41 -19.63
CA LYS A 205 -3.50 7.33 -19.24
C LYS A 205 -4.01 6.97 -17.84
N MET A 206 -4.79 7.87 -17.24
CA MET A 206 -5.46 7.61 -15.95
C MET A 206 -6.32 6.34 -15.93
N ASP A 207 -6.80 5.92 -17.11
CA ASP A 207 -7.63 4.71 -17.28
C ASP A 207 -6.80 3.42 -17.47
N GLY A 208 -5.47 3.48 -17.32
CA GLY A 208 -4.57 2.33 -17.46
C GLY A 208 -4.26 1.91 -18.91
N THR A 209 -4.83 2.58 -19.92
CA THR A 209 -4.50 2.33 -21.32
C THR A 209 -3.22 3.05 -21.76
N PRO A 210 -2.36 2.45 -22.62
CA PRO A 210 -1.17 3.11 -23.14
C PRO A 210 -1.52 4.32 -24.03
N VAL A 211 -0.67 5.35 -24.01
CA VAL A 211 -0.86 6.55 -24.82
C VAL A 211 -0.46 6.27 -26.26
N ARG A 212 -1.41 6.31 -27.19
CA ARG A 212 -1.16 6.06 -28.63
C ARG A 212 -0.96 7.33 -29.47
N SER A 213 -1.34 8.50 -28.96
CA SER A 213 -1.26 9.77 -29.70
C SER A 213 -1.29 10.95 -28.75
N ALA A 214 -0.47 11.97 -29.03
CA ALA A 214 -0.32 13.19 -28.24
C ALA A 214 -0.48 14.46 -29.09
N ARG A 215 -1.58 14.58 -29.85
CA ARG A 215 -1.82 15.74 -30.75
C ARG A 215 -2.05 17.07 -30.03
N ASN A 216 -2.63 17.05 -28.82
CA ASN A 216 -2.88 18.26 -28.02
C ASN A 216 -2.14 18.15 -26.69
N TYR A 217 -2.85 17.68 -25.66
CA TYR A 217 -2.26 17.20 -24.42
C TYR A 217 -2.91 15.91 -23.97
N THR A 218 -2.16 15.06 -23.27
CA THR A 218 -2.67 13.85 -22.63
C THR A 218 -2.25 13.84 -21.18
N GLN A 219 -3.23 13.71 -20.28
CA GLN A 219 -2.95 13.47 -18.87
C GLN A 219 -2.45 12.04 -18.70
N VAL A 220 -1.30 11.93 -18.05
CA VAL A 220 -0.66 10.66 -17.77
C VAL A 220 -0.48 10.52 -16.27
N GLU A 221 -0.61 9.29 -15.80
CA GLU A 221 -0.26 8.96 -14.42
C GLU A 221 1.26 9.11 -14.29
N ASP A 222 1.71 10.14 -13.57
CA ASP A 222 3.13 10.48 -13.47
C ASP A 222 3.81 9.51 -12.50
N SER A 223 4.26 8.38 -13.05
CA SER A 223 5.09 7.41 -12.37
C SER A 223 6.58 7.72 -12.50
N PHE A 224 6.97 8.76 -13.24
CA PHE A 224 8.32 8.93 -13.75
C PHE A 224 9.09 9.97 -12.93
N ASP A 225 10.05 9.51 -12.14
CA ASP A 225 10.93 10.38 -11.34
C ASP A 225 12.34 10.27 -11.91
N LEU A 226 12.80 11.36 -12.53
CA LEU A 226 14.12 11.44 -13.17
C LEU A 226 15.26 11.08 -12.20
N SER A 227 15.08 11.26 -10.89
CA SER A 227 16.07 10.90 -9.87
C SER A 227 16.05 9.41 -9.53
N ARG A 228 14.93 8.72 -9.75
CA ARG A 228 14.73 7.29 -9.48
C ARG A 228 15.07 6.46 -10.70
N ASP A 229 14.61 6.88 -11.86
CA ASP A 229 14.72 6.10 -13.09
C ASP A 229 16.09 6.28 -13.79
N ARG A 230 16.94 7.19 -13.30
CA ARG A 230 18.35 7.33 -13.72
C ARG A 230 19.15 6.03 -13.65
N LEU A 231 19.03 5.29 -12.55
CA LEU A 231 19.75 4.02 -12.39
C LEU A 231 19.28 2.98 -13.42
N ARG A 232 17.96 2.95 -13.67
CA ARG A 232 17.35 2.12 -14.71
C ARG A 232 17.85 2.51 -16.10
N PHE A 233 17.92 3.80 -16.44
CA PHE A 233 18.42 4.25 -17.75
C PHE A 233 19.88 3.91 -17.98
N GLU A 234 20.72 4.06 -16.96
CA GLU A 234 22.14 3.69 -17.08
C GLU A 234 22.30 2.18 -17.26
N GLN A 235 21.48 1.37 -16.60
CA GLN A 235 21.44 -0.08 -16.80
C GLN A 235 20.95 -0.44 -18.21
N GLU A 236 19.83 0.12 -18.65
CA GLU A 236 19.31 -0.04 -20.02
C GLU A 236 20.37 0.37 -21.07
N ARG A 237 21.18 1.39 -20.79
CA ARG A 237 22.27 1.82 -21.68
C ARG A 237 23.38 0.79 -21.77
N ILE A 238 23.83 0.24 -20.64
CA ILE A 238 24.89 -0.79 -20.60
C ILE A 238 24.42 -2.04 -21.33
N ASP A 239 23.17 -2.47 -21.07
CA ASP A 239 22.57 -3.62 -21.72
C ASP A 239 22.43 -3.42 -23.24
N ALA A 240 21.95 -2.25 -23.68
CA ALA A 240 21.86 -1.90 -25.10
C ALA A 240 23.24 -1.85 -25.78
N GLN A 241 24.24 -1.24 -25.12
CA GLN A 241 25.61 -1.20 -25.64
C GLN A 241 26.18 -2.60 -25.82
N ARG A 242 25.97 -3.47 -24.84
CA ARG A 242 26.41 -4.86 -24.93
C ARG A 242 25.73 -5.61 -26.06
N VAL A 243 24.40 -5.50 -26.18
CA VAL A 243 23.63 -6.19 -27.23
C VAL A 243 24.08 -5.73 -28.62
N TYR A 244 24.21 -4.43 -28.88
CA TYR A 244 24.59 -3.94 -30.20
C TYR A 244 26.08 -4.12 -30.53
N THR A 245 26.97 -4.13 -29.53
CA THR A 245 28.39 -4.46 -29.75
C THR A 245 28.58 -5.95 -30.02
N GLU A 246 27.82 -6.84 -29.38
CA GLU A 246 27.78 -8.27 -29.70
C GLU A 246 27.25 -8.54 -31.13
N LEU A 247 26.41 -7.65 -31.67
CA LEU A 247 25.93 -7.68 -33.08
C LEU A 247 26.93 -7.07 -34.09
N GLY A 248 28.09 -6.60 -33.64
CA GLY A 248 29.16 -6.09 -34.51
C GLY A 248 29.14 -4.59 -34.80
N PHE A 249 28.33 -3.80 -34.09
CA PHE A 249 28.26 -2.35 -34.26
C PHE A 249 29.22 -1.60 -33.32
N SER A 250 29.63 -0.40 -33.74
CA SER A 250 30.50 0.46 -32.93
C SER A 250 29.78 0.98 -31.68
N GLU A 251 30.52 1.20 -30.59
CA GLU A 251 29.98 1.81 -29.36
C GLU A 251 29.28 3.15 -29.63
N LYS A 252 29.77 3.92 -30.62
CA LYS A 252 29.17 5.20 -31.02
C LYS A 252 27.80 5.01 -31.66
N SER A 253 27.63 3.98 -32.50
CA SER A 253 26.33 3.63 -33.10
C SER A 253 25.36 3.07 -32.06
N ALA A 254 25.85 2.25 -31.12
CA ALA A 254 25.04 1.74 -30.01
C ALA A 254 24.55 2.87 -29.08
N GLN A 255 25.39 3.87 -28.81
CA GLN A 255 25.01 5.08 -28.08
C GLN A 255 23.97 5.92 -28.84
N GLY A 256 24.10 6.02 -30.16
CA GLY A 256 23.13 6.71 -31.02
C GLY A 256 21.75 6.04 -31.02
N LEU A 257 21.72 4.71 -31.13
CA LEU A 257 20.51 3.89 -31.05
C LEU A 257 19.83 3.99 -29.68
N PHE A 258 20.61 3.96 -28.59
CA PHE A 258 20.08 4.18 -27.24
C PHE A 258 19.47 5.59 -27.09
N ALA A 259 20.16 6.63 -27.57
CA ALA A 259 19.64 8.01 -27.53
C ALA A 259 18.34 8.18 -28.34
N GLY A 260 18.22 7.45 -29.45
CA GLY A 260 17.01 7.35 -30.28
C GLY A 260 15.87 6.54 -29.67
N GLY A 261 16.06 5.93 -28.49
CA GLY A 261 15.03 5.12 -27.83
C GLY A 261 14.91 3.69 -28.37
N LEU A 262 15.91 3.20 -29.11
CA LEU A 262 15.95 1.87 -29.73
C LEU A 262 16.91 0.96 -28.95
N TYR A 263 16.51 0.53 -27.75
CA TYR A 263 17.39 -0.25 -26.85
C TYR A 263 17.16 -1.76 -26.94
N HIS A 264 15.98 -2.21 -27.40
CA HIS A 264 15.74 -3.61 -27.74
C HIS A 264 15.85 -3.88 -29.25
N PRO A 265 16.40 -5.04 -29.67
CA PRO A 265 16.43 -5.44 -31.08
C PRO A 265 15.04 -5.42 -31.73
N THR A 266 13.99 -5.81 -31.00
CA THR A 266 12.60 -5.77 -31.48
C THR A 266 12.12 -4.34 -31.80
N GLN A 267 12.61 -3.34 -31.05
CA GLN A 267 12.27 -1.93 -31.29
C GLN A 267 13.05 -1.37 -32.47
N ALA A 268 14.31 -1.76 -32.63
CA ALA A 268 15.15 -1.40 -33.76
C ALA A 268 14.68 -2.05 -35.08
N ALA A 269 14.08 -3.25 -35.02
CA ALA A 269 13.45 -3.90 -36.18
C ALA A 269 12.21 -3.15 -36.67
N ALA A 270 11.47 -2.51 -35.75
CA ALA A 270 10.24 -1.78 -36.03
C ALA A 270 10.47 -0.30 -36.40
N ALA A 271 11.72 0.18 -36.35
CA ALA A 271 12.06 1.59 -36.58
C ALA A 271 12.04 1.97 -38.07
N THR A 272 11.74 3.24 -38.37
CA THR A 272 11.76 3.75 -39.74
C THR A 272 13.17 4.11 -40.21
N ASP A 273 13.38 4.25 -41.52
CA ASP A 273 14.69 4.61 -42.08
C ASP A 273 15.17 6.01 -41.67
N GLU A 274 14.23 6.92 -41.38
CA GLU A 274 14.53 8.25 -40.84
C GLU A 274 14.97 8.17 -39.37
N GLU A 275 14.33 7.33 -38.55
CA GLU A 275 14.70 7.11 -37.15
C GLU A 275 16.09 6.47 -37.00
N LEU A 276 16.43 5.52 -37.89
CA LEU A 276 17.76 4.88 -37.89
C LEU A 276 18.87 5.84 -38.33
N LYS A 277 18.56 6.75 -39.26
CA LYS A 277 19.47 7.80 -39.72
C LYS A 277 19.77 8.81 -38.60
N ASP A 278 18.74 9.25 -37.89
CA ASP A 278 18.87 10.16 -36.74
C ASP A 278 19.60 9.50 -35.56
N ALA A 279 19.43 8.18 -35.39
CA ALA A 279 20.15 7.36 -34.42
C ALA A 279 21.62 7.06 -34.78
N SER A 280 22.19 7.77 -35.78
CA SER A 280 23.60 7.65 -36.20
C SER A 280 23.99 6.28 -36.78
N VAL A 281 23.05 5.55 -37.40
CA VAL A 281 23.36 4.34 -38.17
C VAL A 281 23.83 4.73 -39.57
N PRO A 282 25.00 4.23 -40.04
CA PRO A 282 25.46 4.49 -41.41
C PRO A 282 24.51 3.90 -42.45
N MET A 283 23.94 4.74 -43.32
CA MET A 283 23.01 4.31 -44.38
C MET A 283 23.61 3.27 -45.35
N SER A 284 24.93 3.20 -45.46
CA SER A 284 25.64 2.22 -46.30
C SER A 284 25.58 0.78 -45.78
N ARG A 285 25.27 0.57 -44.49
CA ARG A 285 25.18 -0.76 -43.85
C ARG A 285 23.78 -1.07 -43.32
N LEU A 286 22.75 -0.39 -43.83
CA LEU A 286 21.39 -0.50 -43.31
C LEU A 286 20.78 -1.90 -43.54
N GLU A 287 21.07 -2.54 -44.66
CA GLU A 287 20.60 -3.91 -44.95
C GLU A 287 21.26 -4.96 -44.06
N GLU A 288 22.56 -4.80 -43.76
CA GLU A 288 23.29 -5.66 -42.81
C GLU A 288 22.74 -5.48 -41.38
N PHE A 289 22.46 -4.22 -41.01
CA PHE A 289 21.85 -3.88 -39.72
C PHE A 289 20.47 -4.51 -39.55
N ARG A 290 19.57 -4.40 -40.55
CA ARG A 290 18.23 -4.99 -40.46
C ARG A 290 18.27 -6.51 -40.32
N LYS A 291 19.11 -7.21 -41.09
CA LYS A 291 19.25 -8.67 -40.97
C LYS A 291 19.74 -9.09 -39.58
N ALA A 292 20.78 -8.43 -39.07
CA ALA A 292 21.32 -8.72 -37.74
C ALA A 292 20.30 -8.44 -36.62
N VAL A 293 19.51 -7.37 -36.75
CA VAL A 293 18.48 -6.98 -35.78
C VAL A 293 17.25 -7.87 -35.87
N GLU A 294 16.83 -8.33 -37.05
CA GLU A 294 15.74 -9.28 -37.24
C GLU A 294 16.08 -10.66 -36.66
N GLU A 295 17.30 -11.15 -36.88
CA GLU A 295 17.80 -12.40 -36.27
C GLU A 295 17.87 -12.29 -34.73
N ALA A 296 18.36 -11.16 -34.22
CA ALA A 296 18.41 -10.89 -32.79
C ALA A 296 17.01 -10.73 -32.17
N ALA A 297 16.07 -10.10 -32.87
CA ALA A 297 14.68 -9.96 -32.45
C ALA A 297 13.96 -11.31 -32.42
N ALA A 298 14.18 -12.16 -33.44
CA ALA A 298 13.65 -13.52 -33.47
C ALA A 298 14.18 -14.37 -32.32
N LYS A 299 15.47 -14.23 -31.98
CA LYS A 299 16.09 -14.89 -30.82
C LYS A 299 15.55 -14.37 -29.48
N ALA A 300 15.35 -13.05 -29.36
CA ALA A 300 14.81 -12.43 -28.16
C ALA A 300 13.32 -12.76 -27.91
N LEU A 301 12.52 -12.99 -28.96
CA LEU A 301 11.13 -13.47 -28.84
C LEU A 301 11.02 -14.96 -28.46
N ALA A 302 12.06 -15.76 -28.74
CA ALA A 302 12.07 -17.19 -28.44
C ALA A 302 12.45 -17.52 -26.98
N GLU A 303 13.12 -16.59 -26.27
CA GLU A 303 13.40 -16.74 -24.84
C GLU A 303 12.28 -16.09 -24.01
N PRO A 304 11.62 -16.81 -23.07
CA PRO A 304 10.58 -16.21 -22.25
C PRO A 304 11.19 -15.14 -21.35
N ALA A 305 10.69 -13.91 -21.50
CA ALA A 305 11.12 -12.77 -20.70
C ALA A 305 10.99 -13.08 -19.19
N LYS A 306 12.12 -13.07 -18.47
CA LYS A 306 12.11 -13.01 -17.02
C LYS A 306 11.57 -11.63 -16.63
N ALA A 307 10.34 -11.62 -16.11
CA ALA A 307 9.67 -10.42 -15.66
C ALA A 307 10.56 -9.62 -14.67
N PRO A 308 10.62 -8.27 -14.81
CA PRO A 308 11.24 -7.43 -13.80
C PRO A 308 10.42 -7.53 -12.51
N THR A 309 11.09 -7.91 -11.42
CA THR A 309 10.50 -7.95 -10.08
C THR A 309 10.07 -6.55 -9.63
N LYS A 310 8.81 -6.48 -9.17
CA LYS A 310 8.13 -5.38 -8.44
C LYS A 310 7.51 -4.25 -9.28
N GLY A 311 6.29 -4.51 -9.73
CA GLY A 311 5.16 -3.58 -9.71
C GLY A 311 3.96 -4.34 -9.16
N VAL A 312 3.16 -3.73 -8.29
CA VAL A 312 1.92 -4.33 -7.81
C VAL A 312 0.96 -4.34 -9.00
N GLU A 313 0.84 -5.49 -9.66
CA GLU A 313 -0.33 -5.79 -10.48
C GLU A 313 -1.49 -5.95 -9.50
N VAL A 314 -2.45 -5.04 -9.59
CA VAL A 314 -3.81 -5.34 -9.16
C VAL A 314 -4.28 -6.38 -10.17
N ALA A 315 -4.24 -7.64 -9.76
CA ALA A 315 -4.77 -8.72 -10.56
C ALA A 315 -6.23 -8.41 -10.90
N ASP A 316 -6.53 -8.43 -12.19
CA ASP A 316 -7.88 -8.60 -12.69
C ASP A 316 -8.50 -9.80 -11.97
N LEU A 317 -9.63 -9.54 -11.31
CA LEU A 317 -10.34 -10.45 -10.42
C LEU A 317 -11.11 -11.57 -11.15
N GLU A 318 -10.54 -12.13 -12.23
CA GLU A 318 -11.21 -13.20 -12.98
C GLU A 318 -10.37 -14.49 -13.17
N ASP A 319 -9.07 -14.52 -12.82
CA ASP A 319 -8.22 -15.71 -13.04
C ASP A 319 -7.68 -16.43 -11.77
N GLU A 320 -8.13 -16.07 -10.55
CA GLU A 320 -7.81 -16.85 -9.33
C GLU A 320 -8.88 -17.92 -8.98
N ALA A 321 -9.45 -18.59 -9.97
CA ALA A 321 -10.34 -19.73 -9.75
C ALA A 321 -9.63 -21.09 -9.62
N GLU A 322 -8.30 -21.19 -9.83
CA GLU A 322 -7.60 -22.49 -9.84
C GLU A 322 -6.37 -22.58 -8.93
N ALA A 323 -6.36 -21.90 -7.78
CA ALA A 323 -5.58 -22.35 -6.63
C ALA A 323 -6.39 -23.40 -5.84
N GLY A 324 -6.35 -24.64 -6.33
CA GLY A 324 -7.16 -25.77 -5.82
C GLY A 324 -6.96 -26.12 -4.34
N ARG A 325 -7.60 -25.39 -3.43
CA ARG A 325 -7.99 -25.92 -2.11
C ARG A 325 -9.30 -26.67 -2.27
N LYS A 326 -9.29 -27.98 -2.01
CA LYS A 326 -10.49 -28.82 -2.08
C LYS A 326 -11.55 -28.24 -1.14
N LEU A 327 -12.67 -27.78 -1.69
CA LEU A 327 -13.85 -27.39 -0.92
C LEU A 327 -14.19 -28.51 0.08
N ASN A 328 -14.44 -28.12 1.33
CA ASN A 328 -14.67 -29.03 2.43
C ASN A 328 -15.80 -30.04 2.08
N PRO A 329 -15.62 -31.36 2.30
CA PRO A 329 -16.62 -32.37 1.93
C PRO A 329 -18.02 -32.13 2.52
N PHE A 330 -18.09 -31.51 3.71
CA PHE A 330 -19.36 -31.14 4.35
C PHE A 330 -20.07 -29.99 3.62
N ARG A 331 -19.32 -29.02 3.09
CA ARG A 331 -19.84 -27.89 2.30
C ARG A 331 -20.42 -28.35 0.98
N ILE A 332 -19.66 -29.18 0.24
CA ILE A 332 -20.12 -29.76 -1.04
C ILE A 332 -21.42 -30.56 -0.83
N ARG A 333 -21.51 -31.29 0.28
CA ARG A 333 -22.70 -32.07 0.62
C ARG A 333 -23.89 -31.19 0.99
N ALA A 334 -23.67 -30.11 1.74
CA ALA A 334 -24.69 -29.16 2.11
C ALA A 334 -25.24 -28.41 0.89
N LEU A 335 -24.35 -27.96 0.00
CA LEU A 335 -24.72 -27.30 -1.26
C LEU A 335 -25.60 -28.21 -2.13
N LYS A 336 -25.21 -29.49 -2.31
CA LYS A 336 -26.01 -30.47 -3.06
C LYS A 336 -27.38 -30.77 -2.45
N LEU A 337 -27.49 -30.75 -1.12
CA LEU A 337 -28.75 -31.04 -0.42
C LEU A 337 -29.67 -29.82 -0.29
N ALA A 338 -29.12 -28.61 -0.46
CA ALA A 338 -29.85 -27.34 -0.35
C ALA A 338 -30.27 -26.75 -1.72
N GLU A 339 -29.98 -27.44 -2.84
CA GLU A 339 -30.45 -27.09 -4.19
C GLU A 339 -31.98 -26.97 -4.21
N GLY A 340 -32.50 -25.74 -4.15
CA GLY A 340 -33.94 -25.42 -4.10
C GLY A 340 -34.34 -24.31 -3.11
N LEU A 341 -33.42 -23.90 -2.22
CA LEU A 341 -33.61 -22.79 -1.27
C LEU A 341 -32.99 -21.48 -1.80
N PRO A 342 -33.45 -20.30 -1.32
CA PRO A 342 -32.81 -19.02 -1.64
C PRO A 342 -31.30 -19.01 -1.33
N SER A 343 -30.50 -18.30 -2.14
CA SER A 343 -29.02 -18.32 -2.09
C SER A 343 -28.42 -18.06 -0.71
N HIS A 344 -29.01 -17.13 0.07
CA HIS A 344 -28.55 -16.82 1.42
C HIS A 344 -28.78 -17.97 2.42
N TYR A 345 -29.86 -18.74 2.28
CA TYR A 345 -30.10 -19.92 3.13
C TYR A 345 -29.20 -21.09 2.75
N VAL A 346 -28.90 -21.24 1.47
CA VAL A 346 -27.95 -22.26 1.00
C VAL A 346 -26.57 -22.05 1.63
N GLU A 347 -26.12 -20.80 1.66
CA GLU A 347 -24.84 -20.43 2.26
C GLU A 347 -24.83 -20.58 3.80
N GLU A 348 -25.93 -20.23 4.47
CA GLU A 348 -26.07 -20.47 5.91
C GLU A 348 -26.09 -21.96 6.27
N ILE A 349 -26.81 -22.78 5.49
CA ILE A 349 -26.84 -24.24 5.67
C ILE A 349 -25.45 -24.81 5.43
N ALA A 350 -24.72 -24.31 4.43
CA ALA A 350 -23.34 -24.69 4.16
C ALA A 350 -22.43 -24.35 5.34
N CYS A 351 -22.48 -23.12 5.84
CA CYS A 351 -21.68 -22.66 6.98
C CYS A 351 -22.03 -23.40 8.29
N SER A 352 -23.31 -23.64 8.57
CA SER A 352 -23.75 -24.41 9.74
C SER A 352 -23.39 -25.89 9.65
N ALA A 353 -23.44 -26.48 8.44
CA ALA A 353 -22.99 -27.86 8.23
C ALA A 353 -21.47 -28.01 8.40
N GLU A 354 -20.69 -27.00 8.00
CA GLU A 354 -19.24 -26.93 8.23
C GLU A 354 -18.91 -26.81 9.72
N LYS A 355 -19.55 -25.85 10.43
CA LYS A 355 -19.33 -25.62 11.86
C LYS A 355 -19.75 -26.81 12.74
N GLY A 356 -20.87 -27.45 12.41
CA GLY A 356 -21.47 -28.52 13.22
C GLY A 356 -21.05 -29.94 12.83
N ARG A 357 -20.21 -30.13 11.80
CA ARG A 357 -19.85 -31.46 11.24
C ARG A 357 -21.06 -32.35 10.98
N LEU A 358 -22.14 -31.76 10.44
CA LEU A 358 -23.43 -32.43 10.35
C LEU A 358 -23.41 -33.53 9.29
N LYS A 359 -23.81 -34.74 9.68
CA LYS A 359 -24.06 -35.86 8.75
C LYS A 359 -25.31 -35.56 7.90
N ALA A 360 -25.54 -36.31 6.82
CA ALA A 360 -26.70 -36.11 5.92
C ALA A 360 -28.06 -36.01 6.63
N LYS A 361 -28.25 -36.70 7.76
CA LYS A 361 -29.49 -36.61 8.54
C LYS A 361 -29.68 -35.21 9.15
N GLY A 362 -28.65 -34.65 9.79
CA GLY A 362 -28.70 -33.30 10.36
C GLY A 362 -28.80 -32.20 9.30
N VAL A 363 -28.19 -32.39 8.12
CA VAL A 363 -28.37 -31.45 7.00
C VAL A 363 -29.80 -31.50 6.45
N LYS A 364 -30.42 -32.68 6.36
CA LYS A 364 -31.83 -32.82 5.94
C LYS A 364 -32.82 -32.24 6.96
N GLU A 365 -32.54 -32.38 8.26
CA GLU A 365 -33.32 -31.75 9.33
C GLU A 365 -33.24 -30.23 9.25
N LEU A 366 -32.05 -29.66 9.05
CA LEU A 366 -31.88 -28.22 8.81
C LEU A 366 -32.65 -27.77 7.57
N VAL A 367 -32.51 -28.47 6.45
CA VAL A 367 -33.24 -28.16 5.20
C VAL A 367 -34.76 -28.18 5.42
N ALA A 368 -35.27 -29.11 6.23
CA ALA A 368 -36.70 -29.13 6.59
C ALA A 368 -37.10 -27.89 7.39
N THR A 369 -36.35 -27.53 8.44
CA THR A 369 -36.59 -26.30 9.23
C THR A 369 -36.54 -25.04 8.36
N PHE A 370 -35.54 -24.93 7.48
CA PHE A 370 -35.42 -23.80 6.56
C PHE A 370 -36.52 -23.77 5.50
N SER A 371 -37.04 -24.91 5.07
CA SER A 371 -38.19 -24.96 4.15
C SER A 371 -39.49 -24.43 4.80
N GLU A 372 -39.70 -24.70 6.09
CA GLU A 372 -40.82 -24.16 6.86
C GLU A 372 -40.67 -22.64 7.07
N LEU A 373 -39.44 -22.17 7.35
CA LEU A 373 -39.12 -20.75 7.45
C LEU A 373 -39.40 -20.03 6.13
N VAL A 374 -38.96 -20.58 4.99
CA VAL A 374 -39.21 -20.00 3.66
C VAL A 374 -40.72 -19.94 3.34
N ALA A 375 -41.49 -20.93 3.77
CA ALA A 375 -42.95 -20.91 3.61
C ALA A 375 -43.61 -19.82 4.48
N ALA A 376 -43.13 -19.61 5.70
CA ALA A 376 -43.57 -18.52 6.58
C ALA A 376 -43.15 -17.14 6.03
N GLU A 377 -41.93 -17.00 5.52
CA GLU A 377 -41.43 -15.78 4.89
C GLU A 377 -42.23 -15.42 3.64
N LYS A 378 -42.54 -16.37 2.76
CA LYS A 378 -43.39 -16.12 1.58
C LYS A 378 -44.77 -15.58 1.98
N LYS A 379 -45.37 -16.09 3.05
CA LYS A 379 -46.65 -15.59 3.57
C LYS A 379 -46.52 -14.19 4.16
N LEU A 380 -45.44 -13.91 4.88
CA LEU A 380 -45.13 -12.58 5.41
C LEU A 380 -44.86 -11.57 4.29
N GLN A 381 -44.10 -11.95 3.26
CA GLN A 381 -43.84 -11.12 2.07
C GLN A 381 -45.12 -10.82 1.29
N GLN A 382 -46.03 -11.78 1.15
CA GLN A 382 -47.35 -11.54 0.57
C GLN A 382 -48.19 -10.55 1.40
N ALA A 383 -48.10 -10.63 2.74
CA ALA A 383 -48.76 -9.68 3.63
C ALA A 383 -48.13 -8.27 3.57
N LEU A 384 -46.79 -8.19 3.44
CA LEU A 384 -46.05 -6.93 3.26
C LEU A 384 -46.34 -6.28 1.90
N ALA A 385 -46.44 -7.07 0.83
CA ALA A 385 -46.83 -6.60 -0.50
C ALA A 385 -48.24 -5.98 -0.49
N LYS A 386 -49.18 -6.58 0.25
CA LYS A 386 -50.52 -6.00 0.46
C LYS A 386 -50.49 -4.68 1.24
N ALA A 387 -49.53 -4.53 2.17
CA ALA A 387 -49.36 -3.34 2.99
C ALA A 387 -48.52 -2.24 2.30
N LYS A 388 -47.95 -2.49 1.10
CA LYS A 388 -47.06 -1.57 0.36
C LYS A 388 -45.91 -1.01 1.20
N ALA A 389 -45.37 -1.80 2.13
CA ALA A 389 -44.28 -1.38 3.00
C ALA A 389 -43.18 -2.45 3.04
N THR A 390 -41.94 -2.01 3.15
CA THR A 390 -40.75 -2.86 3.20
C THR A 390 -40.18 -2.89 4.61
N LEU A 391 -39.97 -4.10 5.15
CA LEU A 391 -39.21 -4.32 6.38
C LEU A 391 -37.84 -4.90 6.04
N PRO A 392 -36.78 -4.60 6.83
CA PRO A 392 -35.48 -5.26 6.70
C PRO A 392 -35.60 -6.78 6.80
N GLN A 393 -34.86 -7.52 5.95
CA GLN A 393 -34.92 -8.98 5.88
C GLN A 393 -34.64 -9.66 7.24
N GLY A 394 -33.75 -9.10 8.06
CA GLY A 394 -33.48 -9.64 9.40
C GLY A 394 -34.70 -9.61 10.33
N ILE A 395 -35.53 -8.58 10.25
CA ILE A 395 -36.78 -8.49 11.04
C ILE A 395 -37.81 -9.47 10.48
N VAL A 396 -37.91 -9.58 9.14
CA VAL A 396 -38.79 -10.55 8.49
C VAL A 396 -38.43 -11.98 8.92
N ARG A 397 -37.13 -12.30 8.96
CA ARG A 397 -36.64 -13.59 9.45
C ARG A 397 -37.00 -13.84 10.91
N GLN A 398 -36.76 -12.88 11.80
CA GLN A 398 -37.12 -13.05 13.23
C GLN A 398 -38.63 -13.24 13.43
N LEU A 399 -39.46 -12.58 12.61
CA LEU A 399 -40.90 -12.82 12.60
C LEU A 399 -41.23 -14.20 12.03
N ALA A 400 -40.54 -14.65 10.97
CA ALA A 400 -40.71 -15.98 10.41
C ALA A 400 -40.35 -17.08 11.43
N GLU A 401 -39.24 -16.95 12.14
CA GLU A 401 -38.82 -17.88 13.20
C GLU A 401 -39.84 -17.97 14.34
N LYS A 402 -40.37 -16.82 14.80
CA LYS A 402 -41.39 -16.80 15.87
C LYS A 402 -42.77 -17.26 15.40
N THR A 403 -43.04 -17.26 14.11
CA THR A 403 -44.30 -17.75 13.54
C THR A 403 -44.21 -19.21 13.08
N ALA A 404 -43.01 -19.71 12.79
CA ALA A 404 -42.72 -21.12 12.55
C ALA A 404 -43.03 -21.91 13.83
N GLY A 405 -44.01 -22.81 13.75
CA GLY A 405 -44.54 -23.56 14.90
C GLY A 405 -45.93 -23.13 15.36
N HIS A 406 -46.39 -21.92 15.03
CA HIS A 406 -47.76 -21.47 15.31
C HIS A 406 -48.60 -21.50 14.04
N LYS A 407 -49.69 -22.29 14.02
CA LYS A 407 -50.66 -22.35 12.90
C LYS A 407 -51.50 -21.06 12.84
N LEU A 408 -50.91 -19.99 12.34
CA LEU A 408 -51.54 -18.67 12.24
C LEU A 408 -52.38 -18.52 10.96
N SER A 409 -53.51 -17.82 11.08
CA SER A 409 -54.36 -17.45 9.95
C SER A 409 -53.81 -16.25 9.17
N ALA A 410 -54.21 -16.10 7.91
CA ALA A 410 -53.79 -14.98 7.06
C ALA A 410 -54.15 -13.59 7.65
N LYS A 411 -55.23 -13.48 8.43
CA LYS A 411 -55.59 -12.24 9.14
C LYS A 411 -54.62 -11.89 10.27
N GLN A 412 -54.18 -12.90 11.02
CA GLN A 412 -53.20 -12.72 12.11
C GLN A 412 -51.83 -12.31 11.56
N TYR A 413 -51.40 -12.89 10.43
CA TYR A 413 -50.18 -12.42 9.73
C TYR A 413 -50.28 -10.95 9.33
N GLY A 414 -51.44 -10.50 8.83
CA GLY A 414 -51.67 -9.08 8.52
C GLY A 414 -51.60 -8.18 9.76
N GLN A 415 -52.12 -8.62 10.91
CA GLN A 415 -52.02 -7.88 12.18
C GLN A 415 -50.59 -7.80 12.70
N ILE A 416 -49.85 -8.90 12.64
CA ILE A 416 -48.44 -8.96 13.06
C ILE A 416 -47.60 -7.99 12.22
N VAL A 417 -47.78 -8.01 10.89
CA VAL A 417 -47.09 -7.08 9.99
C VAL A 417 -47.44 -5.63 10.31
N LYS A 418 -48.72 -5.32 10.58
CA LYS A 418 -49.14 -3.96 10.94
C LYS A 418 -48.50 -3.48 12.25
N LEU A 419 -48.44 -4.34 13.27
CA LEU A 419 -47.79 -4.02 14.54
C LEU A 419 -46.27 -3.88 14.37
N ALA A 420 -45.63 -4.76 13.59
CA ALA A 420 -44.21 -4.70 13.29
C ALA A 420 -43.85 -3.40 12.57
N LEU A 421 -44.63 -2.97 11.57
CA LEU A 421 -44.44 -1.70 10.89
C LEU A 421 -44.60 -0.50 11.83
N LYS A 422 -45.62 -0.53 12.70
CA LYS A 422 -45.81 0.52 13.71
C LYS A 422 -44.63 0.60 14.67
N GLN A 423 -44.16 -0.54 15.17
CA GLN A 423 -43.01 -0.59 16.07
C GLN A 423 -41.72 -0.16 15.38
N TYR A 424 -41.52 -0.57 14.12
CA TYR A 424 -40.36 -0.16 13.34
C TYR A 424 -40.35 1.35 13.11
N GLY A 425 -41.49 1.95 12.75
CA GLY A 425 -41.60 3.40 12.60
C GLY A 425 -41.33 4.16 13.90
N LEU A 426 -41.77 3.65 15.05
CA LEU A 426 -41.48 4.24 16.36
C LEU A 426 -40.02 4.06 16.81
N ALA A 427 -39.31 3.07 16.27
CA ALA A 427 -37.93 2.74 16.65
C ALA A 427 -36.88 3.33 15.70
N GLN A 428 -37.28 4.06 14.67
CA GLN A 428 -36.36 4.79 13.82
C GLN A 428 -35.70 5.93 14.60
N VAL A 429 -34.44 6.20 14.31
CA VAL A 429 -33.73 7.36 14.87
C VAL A 429 -34.29 8.62 14.22
N ASP A 430 -34.54 9.65 15.02
CA ASP A 430 -34.98 10.94 14.53
C ASP A 430 -33.91 11.56 13.62
N ALA A 431 -34.35 12.16 12.51
CA ALA A 431 -33.44 12.80 11.59
C ALA A 431 -32.68 13.94 12.29
N THR A 432 -31.40 14.13 11.93
CA THR A 432 -30.51 15.19 12.46
C THR A 432 -30.08 15.03 13.92
N GLU A 433 -30.38 13.87 14.53
CA GLU A 433 -29.87 13.49 15.86
C GLU A 433 -28.33 13.42 15.87
N ALA A 434 -27.72 13.83 16.99
CA ALA A 434 -26.27 13.91 17.13
C ALA A 434 -25.63 12.55 17.45
N VAL A 435 -25.86 11.54 16.59
CA VAL A 435 -25.45 10.15 16.81
C VAL A 435 -23.96 9.96 17.06
N GLY A 436 -23.12 10.82 16.46
CA GLY A 436 -21.67 10.79 16.67
C GLY A 436 -21.26 11.19 18.09
N ILE A 437 -21.93 12.19 18.66
CA ILE A 437 -21.69 12.63 20.05
C ILE A 437 -22.21 11.58 21.02
N LEU A 438 -23.41 11.05 20.78
CA LEU A 438 -24.00 9.98 21.59
C LEU A 438 -23.11 8.74 21.60
N ALA A 439 -22.64 8.29 20.43
CA ALA A 439 -21.75 7.13 20.34
C ALA A 439 -20.42 7.36 21.07
N ALA A 440 -19.81 8.54 20.91
CA ALA A 440 -18.58 8.89 21.60
C ALA A 440 -18.76 8.89 23.13
N GLN A 441 -19.88 9.43 23.62
CA GLN A 441 -20.21 9.42 25.05
C GLN A 441 -20.47 7.99 25.55
N SER A 442 -21.28 7.20 24.84
CA SER A 442 -21.64 5.83 25.25
C SER A 442 -20.44 4.89 25.30
N ILE A 443 -19.42 5.11 24.46
CA ILE A 443 -18.18 4.33 24.48
C ILE A 443 -17.21 4.89 25.54
N GLY A 444 -17.20 6.21 25.75
CA GLY A 444 -16.29 6.88 26.69
C GLY A 444 -16.70 6.79 28.17
N GLU A 445 -18.00 6.84 28.47
CA GLU A 445 -18.53 6.79 29.84
C GLU A 445 -18.07 5.52 30.60
N PRO A 446 -18.18 4.31 30.02
CA PRO A 446 -17.71 3.09 30.68
C PRO A 446 -16.20 3.08 30.92
N GLY A 447 -15.42 3.83 30.12
CA GLY A 447 -13.97 3.92 30.26
C GLY A 447 -13.53 4.40 31.65
N THR A 448 -14.31 5.28 32.28
CA THR A 448 -14.05 5.73 33.66
C THR A 448 -14.20 4.59 34.68
N GLN A 449 -15.19 3.72 34.47
CA GLN A 449 -15.51 2.59 35.35
C GLN A 449 -14.58 1.40 35.15
N MET A 450 -13.98 1.26 33.95
CA MET A 450 -13.07 0.16 33.61
C MET A 450 -11.76 0.18 34.41
N THR A 451 -11.35 1.33 34.92
CA THR A 451 -10.10 1.45 35.68
C THR A 451 -10.11 0.61 36.97
N MET A 452 -11.29 0.40 37.58
CA MET A 452 -11.46 -0.30 38.86
C MET A 452 -11.64 -1.83 38.75
N ARG A 453 -11.82 -2.39 37.54
CA ARG A 453 -12.13 -3.84 37.31
C ARG A 453 -10.96 -4.66 36.76
N THR A 454 -9.71 -4.23 36.98
CA THR A 454 -8.57 -4.73 36.18
C THR A 454 -7.84 -5.96 36.70
N PHE A 455 -8.22 -6.57 37.83
CA PHE A 455 -7.51 -7.75 38.33
C PHE A 455 -8.49 -8.68 39.00
N HIS A 456 -8.91 -9.75 38.31
CA HIS A 456 -9.24 -11.09 38.84
C HIS A 456 -9.96 -11.89 37.74
N TYR A 457 -9.24 -12.31 36.71
CA TYR A 457 -9.66 -13.47 35.91
C TYR A 457 -8.70 -14.62 36.20
N ALA A 458 -9.01 -15.38 37.24
CA ALA A 458 -8.23 -16.54 37.71
C ALA A 458 -8.36 -17.78 36.78
N GLY A 459 -8.77 -17.62 35.52
CA GLY A 459 -9.16 -18.72 34.64
C GLY A 459 -8.35 -18.88 33.35
N VAL A 460 -7.60 -17.87 32.91
CA VAL A 460 -6.80 -17.90 31.67
C VAL A 460 -5.32 -17.68 32.00
N ALA A 461 -4.78 -18.56 32.83
CA ALA A 461 -3.49 -18.38 33.52
C ALA A 461 -2.22 -18.56 32.65
N GLU A 462 -2.32 -18.66 31.32
CA GLU A 462 -1.14 -19.01 30.48
C GLU A 462 -0.68 -17.91 29.50
N MET A 463 -1.49 -16.88 29.23
CA MET A 463 -1.13 -15.79 28.30
C MET A 463 -1.39 -14.41 28.91
N ASN A 464 -0.39 -13.53 28.82
CA ASN A 464 -0.52 -12.13 29.23
C ASN A 464 -1.26 -11.36 28.13
N VAL A 465 -2.58 -11.29 28.20
CA VAL A 465 -3.38 -10.47 27.28
C VAL A 465 -3.60 -9.09 27.88
N THR A 466 -3.37 -8.03 27.11
CA THR A 466 -3.82 -6.68 27.48
C THR A 466 -5.34 -6.63 27.43
N LEU A 467 -5.99 -6.58 28.59
CA LEU A 467 -7.44 -6.54 28.73
C LEU A 467 -7.91 -5.17 29.23
N GLY A 468 -9.19 -4.85 29.00
CA GLY A 468 -9.86 -3.66 29.52
C GLY A 468 -9.50 -2.37 28.80
N LEU A 469 -9.38 -1.27 29.56
CA LEU A 469 -9.21 0.07 28.99
C LEU A 469 -7.94 0.23 28.10
N PRO A 470 -6.76 -0.32 28.44
CA PRO A 470 -5.60 -0.24 27.57
C PRO A 470 -5.85 -0.82 26.17
N ARG A 471 -6.60 -1.93 26.08
CA ARG A 471 -6.95 -2.55 24.80
C ARG A 471 -7.89 -1.68 23.98
N LEU A 472 -8.89 -1.09 24.63
CA LEU A 472 -9.83 -0.16 23.98
C LEU A 472 -9.10 1.05 23.38
N ILE A 473 -8.12 1.61 24.12
CA ILE A 473 -7.27 2.70 23.62
C ILE A 473 -6.44 2.24 22.42
N GLU A 474 -5.85 1.05 22.46
CA GLU A 474 -5.05 0.52 21.33
C GLU A 474 -5.86 0.36 20.04
N ILE A 475 -7.12 -0.09 20.15
CA ILE A 475 -8.04 -0.24 19.02
C ILE A 475 -8.41 1.14 18.46
N VAL A 476 -8.86 2.07 19.32
CA VAL A 476 -9.30 3.42 18.92
C VAL A 476 -8.16 4.27 18.34
N ASP A 477 -6.94 4.12 18.86
CA ASP A 477 -5.74 4.76 18.32
C ASP A 477 -5.22 4.05 17.06
N ALA A 478 -5.84 2.94 16.64
CA ALA A 478 -5.41 2.12 15.52
C ALA A 478 -3.91 1.86 15.55
N ARG A 479 -3.37 1.37 16.67
CA ARG A 479 -1.94 1.07 16.78
C ARG A 479 -1.53 0.02 15.76
N ARG A 480 -0.40 0.26 15.07
CA ARG A 480 0.14 -0.66 14.04
C ARG A 480 0.45 -2.04 14.61
N GLU A 481 1.11 -2.06 15.76
CA GLU A 481 1.42 -3.28 16.50
C GLU A 481 0.78 -3.17 17.88
N PRO A 482 -0.17 -4.07 18.24
CA PRO A 482 -0.70 -4.13 19.59
C PRO A 482 0.39 -4.59 20.56
N LYS A 483 0.27 -4.25 21.85
CA LYS A 483 1.30 -4.64 22.84
C LYS A 483 1.40 -6.15 23.03
N THR A 484 0.26 -6.84 22.96
CA THR A 484 0.17 -8.29 23.08
C THR A 484 -0.60 -8.82 21.87
N PRO A 485 0.08 -9.02 20.73
CA PRO A 485 -0.54 -9.63 19.56
C PRO A 485 -0.90 -11.08 19.88
N ILE A 486 -2.13 -11.48 19.59
CA ILE A 486 -2.59 -12.85 19.72
C ILE A 486 -3.35 -13.26 18.46
N MET A 487 -3.25 -14.54 18.12
CA MET A 487 -4.09 -15.14 17.09
C MET A 487 -4.81 -16.37 17.62
N GLU A 488 -6.02 -16.58 17.12
CA GLU A 488 -6.80 -17.78 17.31
C GLU A 488 -6.77 -18.58 16.02
N VAL A 489 -5.96 -19.63 15.99
CA VAL A 489 -5.75 -20.48 14.82
C VAL A 489 -6.60 -21.72 14.92
N TYR A 490 -7.58 -21.81 14.03
CA TYR A 490 -8.47 -22.97 13.90
C TYR A 490 -7.87 -23.95 12.90
N LEU A 491 -8.01 -25.24 13.17
CA LEU A 491 -7.58 -26.30 12.26
C LEU A 491 -8.73 -26.71 11.34
N GLU A 492 -8.40 -27.22 10.16
CA GLU A 492 -9.41 -27.80 9.27
C GLU A 492 -10.19 -28.92 10.00
N PRO A 493 -11.50 -29.10 9.69
CA PRO A 493 -12.33 -30.09 10.38
C PRO A 493 -11.81 -31.53 10.34
N GLN A 494 -10.96 -31.86 9.36
CA GLN A 494 -10.29 -33.16 9.26
C GLN A 494 -9.30 -33.39 10.40
N PHE A 495 -8.56 -32.35 10.80
CA PHE A 495 -7.49 -32.41 11.79
C PHE A 495 -7.91 -31.86 13.17
N ALA A 496 -9.04 -31.17 13.24
CA ALA A 496 -9.52 -30.50 14.46
C ALA A 496 -9.69 -31.42 15.69
N ALA A 497 -9.89 -32.73 15.49
CA ALA A 497 -10.02 -33.70 16.60
C ALA A 497 -8.68 -34.35 17.00
N ASP A 498 -7.64 -34.21 16.18
CA ASP A 498 -6.38 -34.94 16.35
C ASP A 498 -5.35 -34.10 17.12
N ARG A 499 -5.15 -34.44 18.40
CA ARG A 499 -4.17 -33.77 19.27
C ARG A 499 -2.75 -33.78 18.71
N LYS A 500 -2.35 -34.89 18.06
CA LYS A 500 -0.98 -35.03 17.52
C LYS A 500 -0.72 -34.05 16.39
N VAL A 501 -1.70 -33.85 15.50
CA VAL A 501 -1.58 -32.91 14.38
C VAL A 501 -1.58 -31.48 14.90
N ALA A 502 -2.44 -31.15 15.86
CA ALA A 502 -2.46 -29.83 16.49
C ALA A 502 -1.11 -29.46 17.14
N LEU A 503 -0.47 -30.41 17.83
CA LEU A 503 0.86 -30.21 18.42
C LEU A 503 1.95 -30.03 17.35
N ASP A 504 1.89 -30.79 16.25
CA ASP A 504 2.84 -30.67 15.12
C ASP A 504 2.68 -29.33 14.38
N VAL A 505 1.46 -28.83 14.23
CA VAL A 505 1.20 -27.49 13.67
C VAL A 505 1.69 -26.41 14.63
N ALA A 506 1.39 -26.51 15.92
CA ALA A 506 1.88 -25.55 16.92
C ALA A 506 3.41 -25.47 16.97
N ALA A 507 4.11 -26.61 16.92
CA ALA A 507 5.57 -26.66 16.89
C ALA A 507 6.19 -26.09 15.60
N ARG A 508 5.44 -26.11 14.48
CA ARG A 508 5.85 -25.46 13.22
C ARG A 508 5.62 -23.95 13.23
N ILE A 509 4.61 -23.49 13.96
CA ILE A 509 4.28 -22.06 14.08
C ILE A 509 5.26 -21.37 15.05
N GLU A 510 5.52 -21.99 16.20
CA GLU A 510 6.33 -21.44 17.30
C GLU A 510 7.76 -21.08 16.86
N ALA A 511 8.15 -19.81 17.00
CA ALA A 511 9.53 -19.39 16.74
C ALA A 511 10.47 -19.91 17.81
N ARG A 512 11.50 -20.63 17.38
CA ARG A 512 12.55 -21.13 18.27
C ARG A 512 13.88 -20.47 17.95
N SER A 513 14.46 -19.85 18.97
CA SER A 513 15.82 -19.30 18.91
C SER A 513 16.86 -20.42 19.03
N VAL A 514 18.08 -20.18 18.56
CA VAL A 514 19.21 -21.12 18.79
C VAL A 514 19.36 -21.41 20.28
N SER A 515 19.16 -20.42 21.15
CA SER A 515 19.24 -20.62 22.61
C SER A 515 18.23 -21.61 23.18
N SER A 516 17.08 -21.78 22.52
CA SER A 516 16.06 -22.76 22.92
C SER A 516 16.34 -24.16 22.36
N LEU A 517 17.05 -24.24 21.23
CA LEU A 517 17.35 -25.49 20.54
C LEU A 517 18.71 -26.08 20.91
N ALA A 518 19.65 -25.26 21.40
CA ALA A 518 21.02 -25.65 21.61
C ALA A 518 21.71 -24.86 22.74
N ARG A 519 22.64 -25.52 23.42
CA ARG A 519 23.52 -24.89 24.40
C ARG A 519 24.74 -24.33 23.69
N ILE A 520 24.99 -23.03 23.86
CA ILE A 520 26.12 -22.34 23.23
C ILE A 520 27.27 -22.26 24.24
N ARG A 521 28.47 -22.68 23.83
CA ARG A 521 29.71 -22.56 24.59
C ARG A 521 30.76 -21.80 23.77
N THR A 522 31.48 -20.90 24.43
CA THR A 522 32.59 -20.15 23.83
C THR A 522 33.91 -20.78 24.22
N ASP A 523 34.67 -21.24 23.23
CA ASP A 523 36.04 -21.72 23.41
C ASP A 523 37.00 -20.55 23.17
N MET A 524 37.55 -20.01 24.26
CA MET A 524 38.48 -18.87 24.21
C MET A 524 39.85 -19.25 23.66
N THR A 525 40.24 -20.54 23.70
CA THR A 525 41.57 -20.99 23.28
C THR A 525 41.65 -21.10 21.76
N ASN A 526 40.60 -21.63 21.14
CA ASN A 526 40.54 -21.79 19.69
C ASN A 526 39.69 -20.69 19.00
N LEU A 527 39.19 -19.71 19.77
CA LEU A 527 38.36 -18.60 19.31
C LEU A 527 37.18 -19.08 18.44
N ARG A 528 36.52 -20.14 18.89
CA ARG A 528 35.40 -20.79 18.21
C ARG A 528 34.16 -20.82 19.09
N LEU A 529 33.00 -20.76 18.45
CA LEU A 529 31.71 -20.98 19.09
C LEU A 529 31.32 -22.44 18.91
N ILE A 530 30.96 -23.11 20.00
CA ILE A 530 30.47 -24.49 20.01
C ILE A 530 28.98 -24.44 20.31
N ILE A 531 28.16 -25.02 19.43
CA ILE A 531 26.72 -25.13 19.62
C ILE A 531 26.42 -26.62 19.79
N GLU A 532 25.95 -26.98 20.99
CA GLU A 532 25.53 -28.33 21.38
C GLU A 532 23.99 -28.43 21.22
N PRO A 533 23.48 -28.96 20.09
CA PRO A 533 22.04 -29.12 19.87
C PRO A 533 21.37 -30.12 20.83
N ASP A 534 20.17 -29.82 21.32
CA ASP A 534 19.36 -30.77 22.07
C ASP A 534 18.52 -31.64 21.13
N GLN A 535 18.85 -32.93 21.08
CA GLN A 535 18.19 -33.92 20.21
C GLN A 535 16.69 -34.10 20.50
N LYS A 536 16.20 -33.75 21.70
CA LYS A 536 14.75 -33.85 22.01
C LYS A 536 13.96 -32.75 21.30
N GLU A 537 14.45 -31.52 21.36
CA GLU A 537 13.82 -30.34 20.75
C GLU A 537 13.92 -30.38 19.22
N LEU A 538 15.03 -30.91 18.69
CA LEU A 538 15.21 -31.13 17.24
C LEU A 538 14.23 -32.13 16.65
N LYS A 539 13.94 -33.23 17.37
CA LYS A 539 12.95 -34.23 16.96
C LYS A 539 11.53 -33.66 16.95
N ALA A 540 11.18 -32.81 17.92
CA ALA A 540 9.88 -32.15 17.97
C ALA A 540 9.65 -31.21 16.77
N CYS A 541 10.71 -30.54 16.29
CA CYS A 541 10.64 -29.62 15.15
C CYS A 541 10.92 -30.25 13.79
N LYS A 542 11.19 -31.56 13.72
CA LYS A 542 11.64 -32.25 12.48
C LYS A 542 12.84 -31.56 11.81
N LEU A 543 13.75 -30.98 12.59
CA LEU A 543 15.00 -30.43 12.08
C LEU A 543 16.14 -31.43 12.26
N THR A 544 16.98 -31.53 11.23
CA THR A 544 18.28 -32.22 11.30
C THR A 544 19.37 -31.22 11.65
N ASP A 545 20.47 -31.70 12.25
CA ASP A 545 21.61 -30.87 12.64
C ASP A 545 22.21 -30.12 11.43
N GLU A 546 22.16 -30.74 10.25
CA GLU A 546 22.58 -30.15 8.98
C GLU A 546 21.67 -28.99 8.53
N LEU A 547 20.35 -29.15 8.66
CA LEU A 547 19.38 -28.10 8.35
C LEU A 547 19.49 -26.94 9.34
N LEU A 548 19.80 -27.23 10.61
CA LEU A 548 20.05 -26.22 11.64
C LEU A 548 21.28 -25.38 11.27
N ALA A 549 22.41 -26.02 10.95
CA ALA A 549 23.63 -25.34 10.51
C ALA A 549 23.41 -24.50 9.24
N ALA A 550 22.69 -25.05 8.25
CA ALA A 550 22.36 -24.33 7.02
C ALA A 550 21.49 -23.09 7.26
N ARG A 551 20.51 -23.18 8.17
CA ARG A 551 19.65 -22.04 8.53
C ARG A 551 20.40 -20.98 9.34
N ILE A 552 21.26 -21.36 10.27
CA ILE A 552 22.11 -20.40 11.01
C ILE A 552 23.02 -19.63 10.04
N LYS A 553 23.62 -20.32 9.06
CA LYS A 553 24.45 -19.69 8.03
C LYS A 553 23.66 -18.72 7.14
N LYS A 554 22.46 -19.14 6.68
CA LYS A 554 21.62 -18.36 5.77
C LYS A 554 20.98 -17.14 6.45
N GLN A 555 20.40 -17.31 7.64
CA GLN A 555 19.73 -16.24 8.38
C GLN A 555 20.71 -15.31 9.11
N GLY A 556 21.85 -15.83 9.57
CA GLY A 556 22.85 -15.02 10.28
C GLY A 556 23.69 -14.13 9.35
N ARG A 557 23.67 -14.39 8.03
CA ARG A 557 24.57 -13.77 7.04
C ARG A 557 26.03 -13.84 7.48
N LEU A 558 26.41 -14.90 8.20
CA LEU A 558 27.71 -15.03 8.82
C LEU A 558 28.72 -15.60 7.81
N ARG A 559 29.84 -14.90 7.60
CA ARG A 559 30.98 -15.35 6.76
C ARG A 559 31.88 -16.37 7.46
N CYS A 560 31.33 -17.09 8.45
CA CYS A 560 32.06 -18.00 9.31
C CYS A 560 32.18 -19.39 8.66
N LEU A 561 33.29 -20.06 8.93
CA LEU A 561 33.45 -21.48 8.61
C LEU A 561 32.65 -22.27 9.64
N MET A 562 31.74 -23.10 9.16
CA MET A 562 30.96 -24.03 9.99
C MET A 562 31.47 -25.44 9.73
N THR A 563 31.85 -26.14 10.79
CA THR A 563 32.22 -27.56 10.74
C THR A 563 31.31 -28.32 11.70
N ILE A 564 30.78 -29.46 11.25
CA ILE A 564 29.96 -30.34 12.06
C ILE A 564 30.84 -31.54 12.42
N GLU A 565 31.17 -31.69 13.69
CA GLU A 565 31.89 -32.86 14.19
C GLU A 565 31.08 -33.45 15.36
N GLY A 566 30.77 -34.75 15.29
CA GLY A 566 30.16 -35.48 16.41
C GLY A 566 28.76 -35.04 16.85
N GLY A 567 28.02 -34.27 16.05
CA GLY A 567 26.73 -33.69 16.43
C GLY A 567 26.84 -32.31 17.11
N GLU A 568 28.03 -31.72 17.16
CA GLU A 568 28.27 -30.35 17.59
C GLU A 568 28.57 -29.46 16.38
N ILE A 569 28.07 -28.22 16.40
CA ILE A 569 28.32 -27.24 15.33
C ILE A 569 29.39 -26.27 15.81
N PHE A 570 30.53 -26.28 15.14
CA PHE A 570 31.63 -25.35 15.37
C PHE A 570 31.54 -24.17 14.41
N MET A 571 31.58 -22.95 14.93
CA MET A 571 31.63 -21.72 14.14
C MET A 571 32.92 -20.95 14.39
N THR A 572 33.67 -20.67 13.33
CA THR A 572 34.92 -19.90 13.39
C THR A 572 34.84 -18.70 12.44
N ASP A 573 35.23 -17.52 12.93
CA ASP A 573 35.32 -16.30 12.11
C ASP A 573 36.66 -16.23 11.36
N LYS A 574 36.70 -15.55 10.20
CA LYS A 574 37.91 -15.43 9.35
C LYS A 574 38.99 -14.55 9.98
N GLU A 575 38.59 -13.62 10.84
CA GLU A 575 39.50 -12.75 11.60
C GLU A 575 39.21 -12.90 13.10
N PRO A 576 40.00 -13.69 13.84
CA PRO A 576 39.71 -13.99 15.22
C PRO A 576 39.96 -12.78 16.14
N SER A 577 38.89 -12.28 16.78
CA SER A 577 38.94 -11.20 17.77
C SER A 577 37.94 -11.48 18.89
N PHE A 578 38.36 -11.30 20.14
CA PHE A 578 37.50 -11.51 21.32
C PHE A 578 36.19 -10.70 21.26
N LYS A 579 36.25 -9.44 20.82
CA LYS A 579 35.05 -8.59 20.69
C LYS A 579 34.08 -9.11 19.63
N LYS A 580 34.60 -9.62 18.52
CA LYS A 580 33.77 -10.21 17.45
C LYS A 580 33.14 -11.53 17.90
N LEU A 581 33.84 -12.33 18.72
CA LEU A 581 33.31 -13.58 19.27
C LEU A 581 32.10 -13.34 20.18
N TYR A 582 32.14 -12.36 21.08
CA TYR A 582 30.98 -12.01 21.93
C TYR A 582 29.80 -11.47 21.13
N VAL A 583 30.05 -10.62 20.13
CA VAL A 583 29.00 -10.12 19.23
C VAL A 583 28.39 -11.27 18.41
N LEU A 584 29.20 -12.23 18.00
CA LEU A 584 28.76 -13.42 17.29
C LEU A 584 27.96 -14.35 18.20
N GLU A 585 28.36 -14.53 19.45
CA GLU A 585 27.60 -15.29 20.45
C GLU A 585 26.21 -14.67 20.66
N ASP A 586 26.13 -13.36 20.90
CA ASP A 586 24.85 -12.68 21.13
C ASP A 586 23.95 -12.76 19.89
N LYS A 587 24.52 -12.58 18.69
CA LYS A 587 23.80 -12.76 17.42
C LYS A 587 23.27 -14.18 17.26
N VAL A 588 24.09 -15.19 17.49
CA VAL A 588 23.68 -16.60 17.36
C VAL A 588 22.61 -16.93 18.40
N ARG A 589 22.77 -16.46 19.64
CA ARG A 589 21.83 -16.69 20.74
C ARG A 589 20.42 -16.17 20.42
N GLN A 590 20.31 -14.98 19.84
CA GLN A 590 19.03 -14.33 19.51
C GLN A 590 18.42 -14.79 18.18
N LEU A 591 19.18 -15.51 17.34
CA LEU A 591 18.74 -15.89 16.00
C LEU A 591 17.61 -16.92 16.04
N LYS A 592 16.49 -16.61 15.38
CA LYS A 592 15.31 -17.49 15.25
C LYS A 592 15.47 -18.40 14.04
N VAL A 593 15.67 -19.70 14.27
CA VAL A 593 16.07 -20.69 13.23
C VAL A 593 14.89 -21.51 12.72
N ALA A 594 13.86 -21.68 13.54
CA ALA A 594 12.66 -22.45 13.22
C ALA A 594 11.41 -21.67 13.58
N GLY A 595 10.32 -21.95 12.87
CA GLY A 595 9.03 -21.29 13.07
C GLY A 595 8.89 -19.94 12.37
N ILE A 596 7.76 -19.30 12.61
CA ILE A 596 7.43 -17.98 12.06
C ILE A 596 7.97 -16.93 13.03
N ALA A 597 8.92 -16.10 12.59
CA ALA A 597 9.73 -15.27 13.46
C ALA A 597 8.94 -14.30 14.38
N SER A 598 7.75 -13.87 13.98
CA SER A 598 6.89 -12.97 14.76
C SER A 598 6.13 -13.66 15.89
N ILE A 599 6.02 -14.99 15.88
CA ILE A 599 5.24 -15.76 16.86
C ILE A 599 6.16 -16.36 17.91
N SER A 600 6.11 -15.88 19.16
CA SER A 600 6.97 -16.33 20.24
C SER A 600 6.56 -17.69 20.81
N ARG A 601 5.26 -17.94 20.95
CA ARG A 601 4.73 -19.13 21.60
C ARG A 601 3.42 -19.57 20.97
N ALA A 602 3.20 -20.88 20.88
CA ALA A 602 1.93 -21.46 20.43
C ALA A 602 1.41 -22.48 21.46
N ILE A 603 0.20 -22.26 21.97
CA ILE A 603 -0.43 -23.11 22.99
C ILE A 603 -1.66 -23.79 22.37
N VAL A 604 -1.72 -25.11 22.45
CA VAL A 604 -2.86 -25.89 21.99
C VAL A 604 -3.85 -26.05 23.13
N ARG A 605 -5.06 -25.51 22.96
CA ARG A 605 -6.17 -25.67 23.90
C ARG A 605 -7.27 -26.50 23.26
N LYS A 606 -7.91 -27.36 24.04
CA LYS A 606 -9.14 -28.03 23.62
C LYS A 606 -10.33 -27.12 23.98
N ASP A 607 -11.02 -26.58 22.98
CA ASP A 607 -12.30 -25.91 23.16
C ASP A 607 -13.42 -26.85 22.75
N LYS A 608 -14.27 -27.23 23.71
CA LYS A 608 -15.31 -28.27 23.57
C LYS A 608 -14.78 -29.56 22.94
N ASP A 609 -14.99 -29.75 21.64
CA ASP A 609 -14.64 -30.95 20.86
C ASP A 609 -13.53 -30.71 19.81
N GLU A 610 -12.98 -29.49 19.72
CA GLU A 610 -11.91 -29.15 18.77
C GLU A 610 -10.65 -28.61 19.47
N TYR A 611 -9.49 -28.86 18.84
CA TYR A 611 -8.22 -28.27 19.26
C TYR A 611 -8.01 -26.95 18.52
N VAL A 612 -7.88 -25.86 19.29
CA VAL A 612 -7.59 -24.50 18.82
C VAL A 612 -6.19 -24.12 19.29
N ILE A 613 -5.42 -23.48 18.41
CA ILE A 613 -4.07 -23.04 18.72
C ILE A 613 -4.13 -21.54 18.99
N PHE A 614 -3.75 -21.14 20.19
CA PHE A 614 -3.57 -19.74 20.55
C PHE A 614 -2.09 -19.39 20.38
N THR A 615 -1.80 -18.30 19.68
CA THR A 615 -0.42 -17.84 19.50
C THR A 615 -0.18 -16.54 20.25
N GLU A 616 1.02 -16.40 20.81
CA GLU A 616 1.58 -15.13 21.27
C GLU A 616 2.46 -14.60 20.13
N GLY A 617 2.10 -13.43 19.60
CA GLY A 617 2.59 -12.95 18.31
C GLY A 617 1.58 -13.22 17.19
N SER A 618 1.74 -12.47 16.09
CA SER A 618 0.88 -12.58 14.93
C SER A 618 1.64 -12.57 13.60
N ASP A 619 1.22 -13.44 12.69
CA ASP A 619 1.52 -13.42 11.25
C ASP A 619 0.44 -14.22 10.51
N LEU A 620 -0.68 -13.55 10.27
CA LEU A 620 -1.86 -14.10 9.64
C LEU A 620 -1.55 -14.60 8.23
N LYS A 621 -0.67 -13.92 7.48
CA LYS A 621 -0.32 -14.31 6.11
C LYS A 621 0.40 -15.65 6.08
N ALA A 622 1.41 -15.83 6.92
CA ALA A 622 2.16 -17.08 6.99
C ALA A 622 1.30 -18.23 7.54
N VAL A 623 0.45 -17.94 8.53
CA VAL A 623 -0.41 -18.94 9.15
C VAL A 623 -1.50 -19.44 8.18
N LEU A 624 -2.15 -18.55 7.43
CA LEU A 624 -3.17 -18.92 6.45
C LEU A 624 -2.62 -19.69 5.24
N ALA A 625 -1.30 -19.63 4.99
CA ALA A 625 -0.65 -20.39 3.91
C ALA A 625 -0.53 -21.89 4.25
N MET A 626 -0.61 -22.27 5.53
CA MET A 626 -0.51 -23.67 5.95
C MET A 626 -1.79 -24.45 5.58
N PRO A 627 -1.68 -25.66 5.00
CA PRO A 627 -2.84 -26.43 4.54
C PRO A 627 -3.67 -27.03 5.67
N GLU A 628 -3.11 -27.20 6.88
CA GLU A 628 -3.84 -27.75 8.02
C GLU A 628 -4.69 -26.71 8.76
N VAL A 629 -4.46 -25.42 8.49
CA VAL A 629 -5.14 -24.30 9.12
C VAL A 629 -6.41 -23.95 8.36
N ASP A 630 -7.50 -23.73 9.09
CA ASP A 630 -8.78 -23.29 8.55
C ASP A 630 -8.76 -21.78 8.29
N PRO A 631 -8.79 -21.34 7.01
CA PRO A 631 -8.69 -19.93 6.67
C PRO A 631 -9.98 -19.15 6.94
N THR A 632 -11.11 -19.82 7.16
CA THR A 632 -12.42 -19.16 7.31
C THR A 632 -12.70 -18.70 8.74
N ARG A 633 -12.07 -19.35 9.72
CA ARG A 633 -12.29 -19.09 11.16
C ARG A 633 -11.08 -18.48 11.86
N THR A 634 -9.87 -18.66 11.32
CA THR A 634 -8.65 -18.14 11.93
C THR A 634 -8.67 -16.61 11.98
N SER A 635 -8.40 -16.04 13.15
CA SER A 635 -8.46 -14.60 13.41
C SER A 635 -7.21 -14.10 14.14
N SER A 636 -6.96 -12.80 14.05
CA SER A 636 -5.88 -12.09 14.74
C SER A 636 -6.47 -10.88 15.47
N ASN A 637 -5.89 -10.49 16.59
CA ASN A 637 -6.28 -9.25 17.26
C ASN A 637 -5.59 -8.01 16.65
N SER A 638 -4.70 -8.19 15.68
CA SER A 638 -4.02 -7.09 14.98
C SER A 638 -4.86 -6.59 13.80
N VAL A 639 -5.45 -5.41 13.96
CA VAL A 639 -6.38 -4.83 12.98
C VAL A 639 -5.67 -4.48 11.66
N HIS A 640 -4.44 -3.95 11.72
CA HIS A 640 -3.68 -3.58 10.50
C HIS A 640 -3.24 -4.79 9.71
N GLU A 641 -2.91 -5.88 10.40
CA GLU A 641 -2.57 -7.15 9.77
C GLU A 641 -3.80 -7.73 9.05
N ILE A 642 -4.96 -7.71 9.68
CA ILE A 642 -6.23 -8.12 9.04
C ILE A 642 -6.50 -7.26 7.81
N ALA A 643 -6.33 -5.93 7.89
CA ALA A 643 -6.52 -5.05 6.74
C ALA A 643 -5.56 -5.39 5.58
N ALA A 644 -4.32 -5.76 5.88
CA ALA A 644 -3.32 -6.08 4.88
C ALA A 644 -3.58 -7.43 4.19
N VAL A 645 -4.14 -8.41 4.90
CA VAL A 645 -4.35 -9.78 4.39
C VAL A 645 -5.76 -10.00 3.85
N LEU A 646 -6.78 -9.57 4.59
CA LEU A 646 -8.20 -9.83 4.30
C LEU A 646 -8.95 -8.60 3.77
N GLY A 647 -8.37 -7.40 3.89
CA GLY A 647 -8.95 -6.15 3.40
C GLY A 647 -9.70 -5.33 4.45
N ILE A 648 -10.23 -4.19 4.02
CA ILE A 648 -10.75 -3.14 4.92
C ILE A 648 -12.08 -3.54 5.59
N GLU A 649 -12.98 -4.23 4.89
CA GLU A 649 -14.24 -4.69 5.50
C GLU A 649 -14.01 -5.74 6.59
N ALA A 650 -13.02 -6.62 6.40
CA ALA A 650 -12.61 -7.57 7.44
C ALA A 650 -12.04 -6.82 8.66
N ALA A 651 -11.23 -5.79 8.43
CA ALA A 651 -10.70 -4.96 9.50
C ALA A 651 -11.79 -4.17 10.24
N ARG A 652 -12.77 -3.62 9.52
CA ARG A 652 -13.95 -2.95 10.09
C ARG A 652 -14.71 -3.89 11.04
N ASN A 653 -15.02 -5.09 10.57
CA ASN A 653 -15.70 -6.11 11.38
C ASN A 653 -14.85 -6.54 12.60
N SER A 654 -13.53 -6.65 12.41
CA SER A 654 -12.59 -6.94 13.49
C SER A 654 -12.61 -5.83 14.56
N ILE A 655 -12.57 -4.55 14.17
CA ILE A 655 -12.69 -3.42 15.11
C ILE A 655 -13.98 -3.52 15.91
N THR A 656 -15.11 -3.75 15.23
CA THR A 656 -16.42 -3.88 15.89
C THR A 656 -16.45 -5.04 16.87
N TYR A 657 -15.92 -6.21 16.47
CA TYR A 657 -15.86 -7.40 17.32
C TYR A 657 -14.97 -7.18 18.54
N GLU A 658 -13.76 -6.66 18.34
CA GLU A 658 -12.79 -6.38 19.40
C GLU A 658 -13.30 -5.33 20.40
N LEU A 659 -13.94 -4.26 19.93
CA LEU A 659 -14.57 -3.27 20.80
C LEU A 659 -15.67 -3.91 21.65
N ASN A 660 -16.54 -4.72 21.03
CA ASN A 660 -17.65 -5.37 21.73
C ASN A 660 -17.13 -6.39 22.76
N GLN A 661 -16.14 -7.22 22.39
CA GLN A 661 -15.52 -8.19 23.30
C GLN A 661 -14.87 -7.50 24.49
N THR A 662 -14.05 -6.47 24.25
CA THR A 662 -13.35 -5.73 25.31
C THR A 662 -14.32 -5.09 26.31
N LEU A 663 -15.47 -4.57 25.84
CA LEU A 663 -16.51 -4.01 26.71
C LEU A 663 -17.26 -5.11 27.48
N ASN A 664 -17.64 -6.20 26.82
CA ASN A 664 -18.39 -7.31 27.42
C ASN A 664 -17.59 -8.08 28.47
N GLU A 665 -16.29 -8.28 28.27
CA GLU A 665 -15.39 -8.92 29.25
C GLU A 665 -15.38 -8.18 30.58
N GLN A 666 -15.59 -6.86 30.53
CA GLN A 666 -15.68 -6.00 31.72
C GLN A 666 -17.10 -5.94 32.29
N GLY A 667 -18.06 -6.68 31.72
CA GLY A 667 -19.47 -6.67 32.11
C GLY A 667 -20.17 -5.34 31.81
N LEU A 668 -19.66 -4.58 30.82
CA LEU A 668 -20.24 -3.32 30.37
C LEU A 668 -20.92 -3.55 29.02
N SER A 669 -22.21 -3.24 28.93
CA SER A 669 -22.98 -3.36 27.70
C SER A 669 -23.11 -2.00 27.03
N VAL A 670 -22.49 -1.85 25.85
CA VAL A 670 -22.73 -0.73 24.94
C VAL A 670 -23.48 -1.27 23.72
N ASP A 671 -24.44 -0.50 23.20
CA ASP A 671 -25.14 -0.90 21.98
C ASP A 671 -24.16 -1.02 20.81
N MET A 672 -24.28 -2.12 20.05
CA MET A 672 -23.41 -2.44 18.92
C MET A 672 -23.38 -1.35 17.85
N ARG A 673 -24.46 -0.57 17.70
CA ARG A 673 -24.55 0.52 16.70
C ARG A 673 -23.52 1.61 16.94
N HIS A 674 -23.18 1.90 18.20
CA HIS A 674 -22.14 2.87 18.52
C HIS A 674 -20.76 2.35 18.10
N ASN A 675 -20.48 1.07 18.36
CA ASN A 675 -19.22 0.43 17.95
C ASN A 675 -19.10 0.34 16.43
N LEU A 676 -20.21 0.07 15.73
CA LEU A 676 -20.27 0.09 14.26
C LEU A 676 -19.98 1.49 13.71
N LEU A 677 -20.59 2.53 14.27
CA LEU A 677 -20.34 3.91 13.82
C LEU A 677 -18.86 4.28 13.98
N VAL A 678 -18.22 3.86 15.08
CA VAL A 678 -16.79 4.09 15.28
C VAL A 678 -15.95 3.35 14.25
N ALA A 679 -16.23 2.06 14.02
CA ALA A 679 -15.52 1.26 13.03
C ALA A 679 -15.67 1.83 11.61
N ASP A 680 -16.86 2.31 11.25
CA ASP A 680 -17.15 2.96 9.96
C ASP A 680 -16.32 4.24 9.79
N VAL A 681 -16.33 5.12 10.79
CA VAL A 681 -15.55 6.38 10.73
C VAL A 681 -14.05 6.09 10.63
N MET A 682 -13.56 5.07 11.33
CA MET A 682 -12.15 4.64 11.28
C MET A 682 -11.74 4.05 9.93
N THR A 683 -12.67 3.48 9.15
CA THR A 683 -12.37 2.74 7.91
C THR A 683 -12.86 3.42 6.63
N ASN A 684 -13.65 4.49 6.73
CA ASN A 684 -14.30 5.20 5.61
C ASN A 684 -13.35 5.62 4.47
N THR A 685 -12.07 5.88 4.76
CA THR A 685 -11.11 6.32 3.72
C THR A 685 -10.40 5.19 2.96
N GLY A 686 -10.85 3.94 3.13
CA GLY A 686 -10.20 2.76 2.54
C GLY A 686 -8.87 2.40 3.20
N ARG A 687 -8.57 3.01 4.36
CA ARG A 687 -7.44 2.71 5.25
C ARG A 687 -7.89 2.95 6.68
N ILE A 688 -7.38 2.17 7.62
CA ILE A 688 -7.66 2.35 9.05
C ILE A 688 -6.96 3.62 9.53
N LYS A 689 -7.74 4.56 10.06
CA LYS A 689 -7.25 5.79 10.68
C LYS A 689 -7.56 5.78 12.18
N ALA A 690 -6.60 6.28 12.96
CA ALA A 690 -6.80 6.55 14.38
C ALA A 690 -7.86 7.66 14.57
N ILE A 691 -8.59 7.64 15.68
CA ILE A 691 -9.57 8.71 15.97
C ILE A 691 -8.87 10.03 16.37
N GLY A 692 -7.69 9.94 16.99
CA GLY A 692 -6.93 11.07 17.52
C GLY A 692 -6.31 12.00 16.47
N ARG A 693 -5.38 12.85 16.94
CA ARG A 693 -4.78 13.95 16.14
C ARG A 693 -4.09 13.52 14.85
N HIS A 694 -3.52 12.31 14.78
CA HIS A 694 -2.81 11.85 13.59
C HIS A 694 -3.71 11.17 12.55
N GLY A 695 -5.02 11.04 12.85
CA GLY A 695 -5.98 10.40 11.97
C GLY A 695 -7.18 11.29 11.70
N ILE A 696 -8.36 10.88 12.16
CA ILE A 696 -9.64 11.50 11.80
C ILE A 696 -9.72 12.96 12.29
N SER A 697 -9.35 13.22 13.54
CA SER A 697 -9.50 14.56 14.12
C SER A 697 -8.55 15.60 13.52
N GLY A 698 -7.30 15.21 13.20
CA GLY A 698 -6.35 16.11 12.53
C GLY A 698 -6.56 16.26 11.02
N ALA A 699 -7.30 15.33 10.40
CA ALA A 699 -7.68 15.41 8.98
C ALA A 699 -9.02 16.13 8.76
N LYS A 700 -9.63 16.73 9.79
CA LYS A 700 -10.81 17.57 9.62
C LYS A 700 -10.52 18.73 8.67
N THR A 701 -11.49 19.09 7.84
CA THR A 701 -11.36 20.15 6.84
C THR A 701 -11.24 21.54 7.50
N SER A 702 -12.06 21.81 8.52
CA SER A 702 -12.04 23.09 9.25
C SER A 702 -10.70 23.30 9.97
N VAL A 703 -10.12 24.49 9.77
CA VAL A 703 -8.89 24.93 10.45
C VAL A 703 -9.19 25.21 11.92
N LEU A 704 -10.32 25.87 12.19
CA LEU A 704 -10.75 26.18 13.56
C LEU A 704 -11.02 24.90 14.36
N ALA A 705 -11.66 23.90 13.76
CA ALA A 705 -11.89 22.61 14.41
C ALA A 705 -10.59 21.87 14.74
N ARG A 706 -9.58 21.91 13.85
CA ARG A 706 -8.25 21.33 14.10
C ARG A 706 -7.52 22.08 15.22
N ALA A 707 -7.49 23.41 15.12
CA ALA A 707 -6.80 24.28 16.07
C ALA A 707 -7.40 24.23 17.49
N ALA A 708 -8.73 24.05 17.60
CA ALA A 708 -9.42 23.90 18.88
C ALA A 708 -9.21 22.52 19.53
N PHE A 709 -8.87 21.50 18.75
CA PHE A 709 -8.66 20.14 19.26
C PHE A 709 -7.25 19.97 19.86
N GLU A 710 -6.19 20.25 19.09
CA GLU A 710 -4.80 20.14 19.57
C GLU A 710 -3.83 20.91 18.64
N ILE A 711 -2.65 21.28 19.14
CA ILE A 711 -1.57 21.95 18.37
C ILE A 711 -2.06 23.23 17.64
N THR A 712 -2.72 24.11 18.40
CA THR A 712 -3.40 25.32 17.89
C THR A 712 -2.51 26.22 17.04
N SER A 713 -1.31 26.57 17.53
CA SER A 713 -0.42 27.52 16.87
C SER A 713 0.06 27.03 15.51
N THR A 714 0.46 25.76 15.42
CA THR A 714 0.93 25.17 14.16
C THR A 714 -0.17 25.12 13.11
N HIS A 715 -1.40 24.74 13.48
CA HIS A 715 -2.51 24.70 12.53
C HIS A 715 -2.87 26.09 11.99
N LEU A 716 -2.93 27.11 12.85
CA LEU A 716 -3.24 28.48 12.41
C LEU A 716 -2.13 29.08 11.55
N LEU A 717 -0.86 28.87 11.91
CA LEU A 717 0.27 29.36 11.12
C LEU A 717 0.36 28.68 9.76
N LEU A 718 0.21 27.35 9.71
CA LEU A 718 0.20 26.63 8.44
C LEU A 718 -0.96 27.06 7.56
N ALA A 719 -2.17 27.19 8.11
CA ALA A 719 -3.33 27.68 7.37
C ALA A 719 -3.12 29.11 6.83
N GLY A 720 -2.49 29.99 7.62
CA GLY A 720 -2.12 31.33 7.17
C GLY A 720 -1.08 31.33 6.05
N LEU A 721 -0.12 30.40 6.08
CA LEU A 721 0.90 30.24 5.03
C LEU A 721 0.32 29.60 3.76
N SER A 722 -0.61 28.64 3.89
CA SER A 722 -1.24 27.94 2.76
C SER A 722 -2.44 28.68 2.17
N GLY A 723 -2.94 29.72 2.86
CA GLY A 723 -4.15 30.45 2.46
C GLY A 723 -5.43 29.62 2.60
N GLU A 724 -5.48 28.70 3.57
CA GLU A 724 -6.64 27.86 3.83
C GLU A 724 -7.85 28.69 4.32
N SER A 725 -9.02 28.46 3.73
CA SER A 725 -10.29 29.08 4.11
C SER A 725 -11.21 28.09 4.85
N ASP A 726 -11.89 28.56 5.90
CA ASP A 726 -12.85 27.75 6.67
C ASP A 726 -14.29 28.04 6.24
N VAL A 727 -15.08 26.99 5.95
CA VAL A 727 -16.46 27.08 5.44
C VAL A 727 -17.49 27.02 6.58
N LEU A 728 -17.05 26.82 7.82
CA LEU A 728 -17.90 26.82 9.02
C LEU A 728 -19.03 25.77 9.02
N THR A 729 -18.81 24.59 8.44
CA THR A 729 -19.88 23.57 8.30
C THR A 729 -20.06 22.67 9.51
N GLY A 730 -19.01 22.45 10.30
CA GLY A 730 -19.01 21.54 11.44
C GLY A 730 -19.49 22.19 12.74
N VAL A 731 -19.40 21.41 13.81
CA VAL A 731 -19.97 21.79 15.11
C VAL A 731 -19.04 22.75 15.88
N ALA A 732 -17.75 22.47 15.90
CA ALA A 732 -16.80 23.19 16.75
C ALA A 732 -16.59 24.63 16.26
N GLU A 733 -16.36 24.78 14.96
CA GLU A 733 -16.22 26.06 14.28
C GLU A 733 -17.42 26.99 14.47
N ASN A 734 -18.65 26.47 14.35
CA ASN A 734 -19.88 27.25 14.54
C ASN A 734 -20.03 27.71 16.00
N ILE A 735 -19.72 26.86 16.97
CA ILE A 735 -19.73 27.23 18.39
C ILE A 735 -18.70 28.34 18.67
N ILE A 736 -17.49 28.23 18.12
CA ILE A 736 -16.42 29.22 18.32
C ILE A 736 -16.81 30.59 17.76
N VAL A 737 -17.44 30.62 16.58
CA VAL A 737 -17.88 31.86 15.92
C VAL A 737 -19.20 32.39 16.50
N GLY A 738 -19.93 31.58 17.26
CA GLY A 738 -21.22 31.95 17.86
C GLY A 738 -22.43 31.74 16.93
N GLN A 739 -22.30 30.91 15.91
CA GLN A 739 -23.39 30.54 15.00
C GLN A 739 -24.14 29.28 15.49
N PRO A 740 -25.45 29.15 15.21
CA PRO A 740 -26.17 27.92 15.47
C PRO A 740 -25.58 26.72 14.72
N VAL A 741 -25.42 25.59 15.42
CA VAL A 741 -24.94 24.35 14.82
C VAL A 741 -26.02 23.71 13.94
N HIS A 742 -25.61 23.06 12.85
CA HIS A 742 -26.53 22.42 11.90
C HIS A 742 -26.93 21.00 12.36
N LEU A 743 -27.20 20.82 13.65
CA LEU A 743 -27.56 19.56 14.30
C LEU A 743 -28.76 19.77 15.24
N GLY A 744 -29.57 18.74 15.42
CA GLY A 744 -30.78 18.81 16.23
C GLY A 744 -31.73 19.91 15.74
N THR A 745 -32.18 20.77 16.67
CA THR A 745 -33.12 21.85 16.35
C THR A 745 -32.56 22.89 15.37
N GLY A 746 -31.23 23.05 15.30
CA GLY A 746 -30.58 23.99 14.38
C GLY A 746 -30.61 23.54 12.92
N ALA A 747 -30.90 22.26 12.64
CA ALA A 747 -31.07 21.75 11.29
C ALA A 747 -32.49 21.97 10.71
N VAL A 748 -33.46 22.34 11.55
CA VAL A 748 -34.86 22.50 11.15
C VAL A 748 -35.12 23.96 10.76
N SER A 749 -35.54 24.16 9.51
CA SER A 749 -36.03 25.45 9.02
C SER A 749 -37.56 25.50 9.08
N VAL A 750 -38.11 26.55 9.69
CA VAL A 750 -39.56 26.75 9.81
C VAL A 750 -40.01 27.84 8.84
N ILE A 751 -41.06 27.55 8.07
CA ILE A 751 -41.72 28.53 7.21
C ILE A 751 -43.11 28.79 7.78
N TYR A 752 -43.34 30.01 8.26
CA TYR A 752 -44.66 30.46 8.70
C TYR A 752 -45.27 31.38 7.66
N LYS A 753 -46.46 31.03 7.17
CA LYS A 753 -47.25 31.89 6.30
C LYS A 753 -48.31 32.60 7.14
N PRO A 754 -48.14 33.90 7.48
CA PRO A 754 -49.16 34.63 8.23
C PRO A 754 -50.47 34.67 7.43
N GLY A 755 -51.60 34.53 8.14
CA GLY A 755 -52.93 34.64 7.53
C GLY A 755 -53.13 36.02 6.91
N LYS A 756 -53.81 36.08 5.76
CA LYS A 756 -54.28 37.36 5.21
C LYS A 756 -55.30 37.93 6.20
N GLY A 757 -54.93 39.03 6.88
CA GLY A 757 -55.86 39.78 7.73
C GLY A 757 -57.08 40.21 6.91
N GLY A 758 -58.27 40.00 7.47
CA GLY A 758 -59.54 40.53 6.93
C GLY A 758 -59.72 42.00 7.25
#